data_AF-A0A9P7Y0D9-F1
#
_entry.id   AF-A0A9P7Y0D9-F1
#
_cell.length_a   1.000
_cell.length_b   1.000
_cell.length_c   1.000
_cell.angle_alpha   90.00
_cell.angle_beta   90.00
_cell.angle_gamma   90.00
#
_symmetry.space_group_name_H-M   'P 1'
#
loop_
_entity.id
_entity.type
_entity.pdbx_description
1 polymer ?
#
loop_
_entity_poly.entity_id
_entity_poly.type
_entity_poly.pdbx_seq_one_letter_code
_entity_poly.pdbx_strand_id
1 'polypeptide(L)'
;MDTELRNRKAAEDDQQDPLASTGLSSANKHHDHQPSSSATLPLDSAFVNGFGADPEKNGTGHNRVPSDGLTRFPLGRKLTETQKENLVKESAEAAYGKTPNGTIFRVPVTKDMVTEIFDMSKRKSVFDIITLVVMGVQVLLFLTLPTSIKKWLFLILFVFWRAGYNAGLGYLLKMQSHRRGLVALAREKGIFDKNRGSPWYNWLKDELTCKMESDYDFETAPIEFNTWLLYRQLVDLILMNDFTTYICFALSWLTIPEGAGFFSNLLRWIGGFVLVFFNIWVKLDAHRVVKDFAWYWGDFFFLIEQSLTFDGVFEMAPHPMYSVGYAGYYGISLMTASYMVLFISLFAHAAQFAFLALVENPHIDKTYNPPLVHKRRTAVLSEQALSANNASTSVATRTGSISGSSTTSDVELAATLVPCGSKDMYNTYFRRDLIVFKNFDIFRSTDTFTALIIVYATIVPLLISNMGPSFITFVIVIQALLWRIFHSYVLGAVLRMQSVNKFYTKHFIKHGGTVRDAFQSWKNIFNLSNSMTYATFFLAAFKMYSIPDDWTYGTVLLRHVLGFALIALHIWASVSVFEVLGDFGWFYGDFFIEETSSGLFYTGIYRFVNNPEKVMGHAAFWGMALICNSSSIFILAMFSQISNFLFLHYVESPHMRMIYGDKVRKDAGVVKTVKAATTLPQKFQDEVAKFRGKLEETPEIQDVLERAHEFVEGTTGLVQSVAPKIQEIVSNSKTLLENSKDRLFVVRTWDDMGVYDMSQYSVKLETSKQPMLNAAGVPTFQLGEKLIISWTAPLNHGTKDWIGIYKVSSNQTHKVTNIASHGRYLFVIRDKGLEGGQDPGLDGDHAGLGDGDVSEEEVVWVNEQEICRGQVVFSGDKLPWFQGTFEFRYHHHDRYNVMAHTSPFEINLPNYEELKDIPVGSISQTLLPYVQRCFNEDEDTMPCTVDEKFIMINQQIAQRIVKGIQLMYGIEFAWEVVAVDMSCLRLAIRIATARRALAPFSVSTPSPDTNSSPRFLPTLEELEASSAADPAAVPALMTGEEKQK
;
A
#
# COMPACT_ATOMS: atom_id res chain seq x y z
N MET A 1 -25.28 54.37 -22.35
CA MET A 1 -24.01 54.89 -22.92
C MET A 1 -23.14 53.68 -23.20
N ASP A 2 -23.30 52.95 -24.31
CA ASP A 2 -23.57 53.33 -25.72
C ASP A 2 -22.31 53.81 -26.48
N THR A 3 -22.19 53.34 -27.73
CA THR A 3 -21.47 53.94 -28.88
C THR A 3 -19.93 54.12 -28.79
N GLU A 4 -19.12 53.84 -29.83
CA GLU A 4 -19.39 53.10 -31.08
C GLU A 4 -18.11 52.66 -31.83
N LEU A 5 -18.19 51.49 -32.48
CA LEU A 5 -17.72 51.14 -33.85
C LEU A 5 -16.30 51.44 -34.43
N ARG A 6 -15.93 50.54 -35.36
CA ARG A 6 -14.96 50.66 -36.49
C ARG A 6 -13.47 50.73 -36.09
N ASN A 7 -12.52 50.08 -36.78
CA ASN A 7 -12.48 49.26 -38.02
C ASN A 7 -11.32 48.24 -37.86
N ARG A 8 -11.14 47.15 -38.65
CA ARG A 8 -11.68 46.71 -39.95
C ARG A 8 -11.55 45.17 -40.06
N LYS A 9 -12.28 44.50 -40.97
CA LYS A 9 -12.19 43.04 -41.24
C LYS A 9 -12.26 42.76 -42.76
N ALA A 10 -11.33 41.95 -43.28
CA ALA A 10 -11.28 41.30 -44.60
C ALA A 10 -10.03 40.38 -44.61
N ALA A 11 -9.93 39.25 -45.31
CA ALA A 11 -10.90 38.44 -46.06
C ALA A 11 -10.71 36.95 -45.60
N GLU A 12 -11.33 35.89 -46.13
CA GLU A 12 -12.20 35.70 -47.30
C GLU A 12 -13.08 34.45 -47.03
N ASP A 13 -14.25 34.34 -47.64
CA ASP A 13 -15.15 33.17 -47.62
C ASP A 13 -15.56 32.91 -49.09
N ASP A 14 -15.79 31.66 -49.49
CA ASP A 14 -16.35 31.34 -50.80
C ASP A 14 -17.49 30.31 -50.69
N GLN A 15 -18.46 30.39 -51.61
CA GLN A 15 -19.78 29.78 -51.50
C GLN A 15 -20.03 28.74 -52.61
N GLN A 16 -20.96 27.81 -52.36
CA GLN A 16 -22.12 27.63 -53.26
C GLN A 16 -23.18 26.66 -52.73
N ASP A 17 -24.43 27.12 -52.63
CA ASP A 17 -25.67 26.32 -52.62
C ASP A 17 -26.90 27.25 -52.82
N PRO A 18 -27.77 27.05 -53.83
CA PRO A 18 -29.05 27.79 -53.86
C PRO A 18 -30.33 27.10 -54.42
N LEU A 19 -31.39 27.15 -53.60
CA LEU A 19 -32.76 27.62 -53.89
C LEU A 19 -33.78 26.82 -54.76
N ALA A 20 -34.59 26.00 -54.07
CA ALA A 20 -36.03 26.19 -53.77
C ALA A 20 -37.07 26.80 -54.76
N SER A 21 -38.21 26.11 -54.89
CA SER A 21 -39.59 26.59 -55.23
C SER A 21 -40.58 25.40 -55.13
N THR A 22 -41.93 25.43 -55.06
CA THR A 22 -43.04 26.30 -54.57
C THR A 22 -44.31 25.38 -54.50
N GLY A 23 -45.48 25.66 -53.87
CA GLY A 23 -46.01 26.72 -53.00
C GLY A 23 -47.57 26.63 -52.91
N LEU A 24 -48.21 27.20 -51.86
CA LEU A 24 -49.69 27.26 -51.58
C LEU A 24 -50.40 25.91 -51.25
N SER A 25 -51.53 25.81 -50.51
CA SER A 25 -52.25 26.71 -49.56
C SER A 25 -53.35 25.96 -48.72
N SER A 26 -53.85 26.60 -47.65
CA SER A 26 -55.17 26.46 -46.98
C SER A 26 -55.51 25.32 -45.96
N ALA A 27 -55.46 25.70 -44.66
CA ALA A 27 -56.57 25.77 -43.67
C ALA A 27 -57.35 24.54 -43.08
N ASN A 28 -57.42 24.57 -41.72
CA ASN A 28 -58.56 24.29 -40.80
C ASN A 28 -58.81 22.92 -40.08
N LYS A 29 -58.78 23.00 -38.73
CA LYS A 29 -59.66 22.40 -37.69
C LYS A 29 -59.72 20.88 -37.37
N HIS A 30 -59.20 20.56 -36.17
CA HIS A 30 -59.85 19.96 -34.98
C HIS A 30 -60.57 18.58 -34.96
N HIS A 31 -60.28 17.87 -33.85
CA HIS A 31 -61.09 16.91 -33.06
C HIS A 31 -61.21 15.40 -33.43
N ASP A 32 -60.75 14.60 -32.45
CA ASP A 32 -61.42 13.49 -31.74
C ASP A 32 -61.63 12.06 -32.29
N HIS A 33 -61.16 11.14 -31.43
CA HIS A 33 -61.73 9.84 -30.99
C HIS A 33 -61.93 8.63 -31.94
N GLN A 34 -61.46 7.50 -31.40
CA GLN A 34 -61.90 6.09 -31.56
C GLN A 34 -63.44 5.90 -31.56
N PRO A 35 -64.02 4.74 -32.01
CA PRO A 35 -63.51 3.39 -31.70
C PRO A 35 -63.82 2.21 -32.68
N SER A 36 -63.44 1.01 -32.21
CA SER A 36 -64.14 -0.29 -32.37
C SER A 36 -63.64 -1.31 -33.41
N SER A 37 -64.03 -2.56 -33.19
CA SER A 37 -63.33 -3.80 -33.54
C SER A 37 -64.23 -4.84 -34.22
N SER A 38 -63.65 -5.79 -34.96
CA SER A 38 -64.25 -7.12 -35.18
C SER A 38 -63.22 -8.18 -35.60
N ALA A 39 -63.50 -9.46 -35.30
CA ALA A 39 -62.76 -10.67 -35.74
C ALA A 39 -63.44 -11.26 -37.03
N THR A 40 -63.07 -12.38 -37.69
CA THR A 40 -62.62 -13.72 -37.24
C THR A 40 -61.96 -14.58 -38.37
N LEU A 41 -61.06 -15.52 -38.00
CA LEU A 41 -60.87 -16.97 -38.37
C LEU A 41 -61.67 -17.64 -39.54
N PRO A 42 -61.33 -18.87 -40.05
CA PRO A 42 -60.05 -19.64 -40.19
C PRO A 42 -59.94 -20.60 -41.46
N LEU A 43 -59.04 -21.63 -41.43
CA LEU A 43 -58.97 -22.92 -42.23
C LEU A 43 -58.34 -22.89 -43.67
N ASP A 44 -57.74 -23.94 -44.30
CA ASP A 44 -57.36 -25.35 -43.93
C ASP A 44 -56.31 -26.05 -44.90
N SER A 45 -55.61 -27.13 -44.47
CA SER A 45 -54.97 -28.26 -45.26
C SER A 45 -53.85 -28.01 -46.33
N ALA A 46 -53.11 -28.97 -46.98
CA ALA A 46 -52.39 -30.25 -46.63
C ALA A 46 -51.53 -30.84 -47.84
N PHE A 47 -50.73 -31.93 -47.64
CA PHE A 47 -49.99 -32.82 -48.65
C PHE A 47 -48.68 -32.30 -49.39
N VAL A 48 -47.73 -33.09 -50.00
CA VAL A 48 -46.98 -34.37 -49.69
C VAL A 48 -45.88 -34.77 -50.77
N ASN A 49 -44.75 -35.43 -50.39
CA ASN A 49 -43.68 -36.18 -51.18
C ASN A 49 -42.83 -35.47 -52.29
N GLY A 50 -41.61 -35.91 -52.75
CA GLY A 50 -40.62 -36.93 -52.28
C GLY A 50 -39.42 -37.29 -53.25
N PHE A 51 -38.29 -37.82 -52.69
CA PHE A 51 -37.25 -38.80 -53.19
C PHE A 51 -36.13 -38.62 -54.30
N GLY A 52 -34.86 -39.01 -53.95
CA GLY A 52 -33.78 -39.67 -54.78
C GLY A 52 -32.58 -38.84 -55.34
N ALA A 53 -31.39 -39.36 -55.76
CA ALA A 53 -30.42 -40.38 -55.22
C ALA A 53 -29.03 -40.43 -55.99
N ASP A 54 -27.88 -40.60 -55.30
CA ASP A 54 -26.56 -41.25 -55.67
C ASP A 54 -25.68 -40.85 -56.92
N PRO A 55 -24.38 -41.27 -57.07
CA PRO A 55 -23.27 -41.49 -56.08
C PRO A 55 -21.79 -41.13 -56.51
N GLU A 56 -20.83 -41.17 -55.54
CA GLU A 56 -19.34 -41.36 -55.67
C GLU A 56 -18.42 -40.25 -56.32
N LYS A 57 -17.05 -40.20 -56.28
CA LYS A 57 -15.92 -41.01 -55.68
C LYS A 57 -14.62 -40.17 -55.38
N ASN A 58 -13.49 -40.86 -55.06
CA ASN A 58 -12.05 -40.49 -54.85
C ASN A 58 -11.49 -39.17 -55.48
N GLY A 59 -10.56 -38.39 -54.88
CA GLY A 59 -9.69 -38.47 -53.68
C GLY A 59 -8.51 -37.44 -53.82
N THR A 60 -7.42 -37.31 -53.04
CA THR A 60 -6.88 -37.89 -51.77
C THR A 60 -5.72 -37.03 -51.18
N GLY A 61 -5.53 -36.96 -49.84
CA GLY A 61 -4.19 -36.93 -49.19
C GLY A 61 -3.50 -35.60 -48.72
N HIS A 62 -3.73 -35.17 -47.47
CA HIS A 62 -2.70 -35.02 -46.40
C HIS A 62 -3.33 -34.54 -45.05
N ASN A 63 -2.63 -34.70 -43.92
CA ASN A 63 -3.24 -34.65 -42.57
C ASN A 63 -3.08 -33.31 -41.81
N ARG A 64 -4.16 -32.87 -41.18
CA ARG A 64 -4.16 -32.16 -39.87
C ARG A 64 -5.25 -32.74 -38.98
N VAL A 65 -5.01 -32.77 -37.67
CA VAL A 65 -5.89 -33.33 -36.62
C VAL A 65 -6.93 -32.27 -36.20
N PRO A 66 -8.16 -32.64 -35.81
CA PRO A 66 -9.33 -31.77 -36.01
C PRO A 66 -9.70 -30.88 -34.81
N SER A 67 -10.48 -29.84 -35.10
CA SER A 67 -11.20 -29.02 -34.13
C SER A 67 -12.71 -29.12 -34.34
N ASP A 68 -13.43 -29.48 -33.28
CA ASP A 68 -14.84 -29.25 -32.97
C ASP A 68 -15.88 -29.14 -34.10
N GLY A 69 -16.75 -30.14 -34.16
CA GLY A 69 -18.04 -30.04 -34.84
C GLY A 69 -19.18 -29.88 -33.85
N LEU A 70 -19.80 -28.71 -33.78
CA LEU A 70 -21.15 -28.56 -33.20
C LEU A 70 -22.03 -27.62 -34.06
N THR A 71 -23.30 -28.00 -34.20
CA THR A 71 -24.43 -27.17 -34.70
C THR A 71 -24.24 -26.39 -36.01
N ARG A 72 -24.64 -27.00 -37.13
CA ARG A 72 -25.18 -26.25 -38.28
C ARG A 72 -26.56 -25.69 -37.90
N PHE A 73 -26.75 -24.37 -37.95
CA PHE A 73 -28.09 -23.78 -37.99
C PHE A 73 -28.70 -23.92 -39.39
N PRO A 74 -30.02 -24.14 -39.53
CA PRO A 74 -30.69 -24.14 -40.83
C PRO A 74 -30.75 -22.71 -41.41
N LEU A 75 -30.36 -22.55 -42.67
CA LEU A 75 -30.51 -21.29 -43.41
C LEU A 75 -32.00 -20.89 -43.52
N GLY A 76 -32.29 -19.59 -43.46
CA GLY A 76 -33.50 -19.04 -44.09
C GLY A 76 -34.44 -18.16 -43.25
N ARG A 77 -34.18 -17.89 -41.97
CA ARG A 77 -35.02 -16.95 -41.18
C ARG A 77 -34.26 -15.68 -40.84
N LYS A 78 -34.65 -14.54 -41.44
CA LYS A 78 -34.17 -13.21 -41.02
C LYS A 78 -34.75 -12.91 -39.63
N LEU A 79 -33.88 -12.66 -38.66
CA LEU A 79 -34.25 -12.12 -37.35
C LEU A 79 -34.97 -10.78 -37.51
N THR A 80 -36.08 -10.57 -36.80
CA THR A 80 -36.75 -9.26 -36.75
C THR A 80 -35.86 -8.22 -36.09
N GLU A 81 -36.13 -6.93 -36.27
CA GLU A 81 -35.30 -5.90 -35.62
C GLU A 81 -35.37 -6.00 -34.09
N THR A 82 -36.54 -6.26 -33.51
CA THR A 82 -36.68 -6.59 -32.08
C THR A 82 -35.89 -7.82 -31.63
N GLN A 83 -35.72 -8.85 -32.48
CA GLN A 83 -34.87 -9.99 -32.18
C GLN A 83 -33.38 -9.65 -32.30
N LYS A 84 -32.99 -8.78 -33.24
CA LYS A 84 -31.62 -8.26 -33.35
C LYS A 84 -31.29 -7.34 -32.17
N GLU A 85 -32.18 -6.43 -31.78
CA GLU A 85 -32.03 -5.56 -30.63
C GLU A 85 -31.91 -6.38 -29.34
N ASN A 86 -32.76 -7.41 -29.16
CA ASN A 86 -32.64 -8.31 -28.02
C ASN A 86 -31.34 -9.13 -28.04
N LEU A 87 -30.88 -9.61 -29.21
CA LEU A 87 -29.58 -10.30 -29.33
C LEU A 87 -28.38 -9.35 -29.13
N VAL A 88 -28.49 -8.09 -29.54
CA VAL A 88 -27.50 -7.03 -29.27
C VAL A 88 -27.50 -6.69 -27.77
N LYS A 89 -28.67 -6.68 -27.11
CA LYS A 89 -28.78 -6.56 -25.66
C LYS A 89 -28.16 -7.74 -24.93
N GLU A 90 -28.54 -8.97 -25.26
CA GLU A 90 -27.96 -10.18 -24.68
C GLU A 90 -26.44 -10.23 -24.88
N SER A 91 -25.93 -9.87 -26.06
CA SER A 91 -24.48 -9.85 -26.31
C SER A 91 -23.75 -8.67 -25.65
N ALA A 92 -24.46 -7.64 -25.21
CA ALA A 92 -23.93 -6.55 -24.39
C ALA A 92 -24.07 -6.80 -22.87
N GLU A 93 -25.02 -7.65 -22.44
CA GLU A 93 -25.26 -8.03 -21.05
C GLU A 93 -24.57 -9.36 -20.66
N ALA A 94 -24.15 -10.18 -21.63
CA ALA A 94 -23.42 -11.43 -21.42
C ALA A 94 -21.97 -11.19 -20.93
N ALA A 95 -21.81 -11.10 -19.62
CA ALA A 95 -20.50 -11.09 -18.98
C ALA A 95 -19.74 -12.42 -19.20
N TYR A 96 -18.46 -12.35 -19.57
CA TYR A 96 -17.59 -13.52 -19.71
C TYR A 96 -16.69 -13.67 -18.48
N GLY A 97 -16.75 -14.84 -17.88
CA GLY A 97 -15.98 -15.24 -16.70
C GLY A 97 -14.77 -16.08 -17.08
N LYS A 98 -13.70 -15.97 -16.31
CA LYS A 98 -12.43 -16.67 -16.52
C LYS A 98 -12.00 -17.36 -15.23
N THR A 99 -11.95 -18.68 -15.27
CA THR A 99 -11.47 -19.52 -14.15
C THR A 99 -9.95 -19.34 -13.93
N PRO A 100 -9.42 -19.71 -12.76
CA PRO A 100 -7.97 -19.71 -12.50
C PRO A 100 -7.16 -20.57 -13.48
N ASN A 101 -7.78 -21.59 -14.09
CA ASN A 101 -7.18 -22.46 -15.10
C ASN A 101 -7.18 -21.85 -16.52
N GLY A 102 -7.71 -20.64 -16.68
CA GLY A 102 -7.80 -19.94 -17.97
C GLY A 102 -9.04 -20.27 -18.81
N THR A 103 -9.85 -21.27 -18.41
CA THR A 103 -11.13 -21.59 -19.09
C THR A 103 -12.10 -20.41 -18.98
N ILE A 104 -12.63 -19.98 -20.13
CA ILE A 104 -13.61 -18.89 -20.26
C ILE A 104 -15.02 -19.48 -20.37
N PHE A 105 -16.01 -18.84 -19.73
CA PHE A 105 -17.42 -19.24 -19.76
C PHE A 105 -18.36 -18.01 -19.79
N ARG A 106 -19.59 -18.13 -20.33
CA ARG A 106 -20.64 -17.11 -20.13
C ARG A 106 -21.08 -17.18 -18.67
N VAL A 107 -21.05 -16.07 -17.95
CA VAL A 107 -21.53 -16.01 -16.56
C VAL A 107 -23.07 -15.94 -16.60
N PRO A 108 -23.79 -16.90 -15.98
CA PRO A 108 -25.25 -16.84 -15.87
C PRO A 108 -25.72 -15.65 -15.04
N VAL A 109 -26.89 -15.11 -15.38
CA VAL A 109 -27.47 -13.94 -14.72
C VAL A 109 -27.92 -14.30 -13.30
N THR A 110 -27.52 -13.50 -12.33
CA THR A 110 -27.92 -13.60 -10.91
C THR A 110 -28.72 -12.37 -10.49
N LYS A 111 -29.40 -12.44 -9.33
CA LYS A 111 -30.34 -11.42 -8.87
C LYS A 111 -29.99 -10.89 -7.48
N ASP A 112 -30.30 -9.62 -7.28
CA ASP A 112 -30.25 -8.92 -6.00
C ASP A 112 -31.00 -9.71 -4.90
N MET A 113 -30.27 -10.17 -3.89
CA MET A 113 -30.77 -10.94 -2.73
C MET A 113 -32.03 -10.34 -2.08
N VAL A 114 -32.14 -9.00 -1.98
CA VAL A 114 -33.35 -8.37 -1.39
C VAL A 114 -34.58 -8.64 -2.25
N THR A 115 -34.46 -8.53 -3.57
CA THR A 115 -35.54 -8.85 -4.52
C THR A 115 -35.85 -10.34 -4.47
N GLU A 116 -34.82 -11.19 -4.41
CA GLU A 116 -34.97 -12.64 -4.41
C GLU A 116 -35.63 -13.18 -3.13
N ILE A 117 -35.23 -12.70 -1.96
CA ILE A 117 -35.77 -13.13 -0.66
C ILE A 117 -37.21 -12.65 -0.47
N PHE A 118 -37.53 -11.40 -0.82
CA PHE A 118 -38.86 -10.81 -0.53
C PHE A 118 -39.91 -10.96 -1.64
N ASP A 119 -39.55 -11.31 -2.88
CA ASP A 119 -40.54 -11.57 -3.94
C ASP A 119 -41.32 -12.88 -3.69
N MET A 120 -42.57 -12.76 -3.23
CA MET A 120 -43.45 -13.90 -2.94
C MET A 120 -43.93 -14.65 -4.20
N SER A 121 -43.69 -14.13 -5.41
CA SER A 121 -44.13 -14.74 -6.67
C SER A 121 -43.25 -15.91 -7.14
N LYS A 122 -42.07 -16.10 -6.54
CA LYS A 122 -41.11 -17.15 -6.94
C LYS A 122 -40.99 -18.25 -5.88
N ARG A 123 -40.70 -19.48 -6.34
CA ARG A 123 -40.33 -20.61 -5.47
C ARG A 123 -39.04 -20.26 -4.71
N LYS A 124 -39.02 -20.55 -3.41
CA LYS A 124 -37.90 -20.30 -2.50
C LYS A 124 -37.05 -21.56 -2.36
N SER A 125 -35.74 -21.39 -2.25
CA SER A 125 -34.84 -22.44 -1.78
C SER A 125 -35.04 -22.70 -0.28
N VAL A 126 -34.67 -23.89 0.19
CA VAL A 126 -34.54 -24.18 1.62
C VAL A 126 -33.59 -23.19 2.32
N PHE A 127 -32.57 -22.67 1.65
CA PHE A 127 -31.68 -21.63 2.21
C PHE A 127 -32.41 -20.29 2.46
N ASP A 128 -33.29 -19.87 1.54
CA ASP A 128 -34.11 -18.67 1.71
C ASP A 128 -35.12 -18.85 2.87
N ILE A 129 -35.73 -20.03 2.94
CA ILE A 129 -36.71 -20.38 3.98
C ILE A 129 -36.03 -20.40 5.36
N ILE A 130 -34.84 -20.99 5.48
CA ILE A 130 -34.04 -20.95 6.73
C ILE A 130 -33.74 -19.49 7.11
N THR A 131 -33.29 -18.68 6.17
CA THR A 131 -32.97 -17.26 6.41
C THR A 131 -34.19 -16.48 6.92
N LEU A 132 -35.33 -16.60 6.23
CA LEU A 132 -36.60 -15.98 6.60
C LEU A 132 -37.15 -16.47 7.95
N VAL A 133 -37.02 -17.77 8.26
CA VAL A 133 -37.44 -18.34 9.55
C VAL A 133 -36.57 -17.82 10.70
N VAL A 134 -35.24 -17.77 10.52
CA VAL A 134 -34.33 -17.26 11.56
C VAL A 134 -34.56 -15.76 11.82
N MET A 135 -34.75 -14.95 10.77
CA MET A 135 -35.16 -13.54 10.90
C MET A 135 -36.52 -13.40 11.59
N GLY A 136 -37.52 -14.21 11.19
CA GLY A 136 -38.86 -14.19 11.78
C GLY A 136 -38.87 -14.55 13.26
N VAL A 137 -38.06 -15.53 13.67
CA VAL A 137 -37.85 -15.88 15.09
C VAL A 137 -37.17 -14.74 15.86
N GLN A 138 -36.18 -14.07 15.28
CA GLN A 138 -35.56 -12.88 15.91
C GLN A 138 -36.57 -11.75 16.12
N VAL A 139 -37.39 -11.43 15.10
CA VAL A 139 -38.45 -10.41 15.22
C VAL A 139 -39.49 -10.82 16.26
N LEU A 140 -39.90 -12.10 16.29
CA LEU A 140 -40.83 -12.61 17.30
C LEU A 140 -40.27 -12.50 18.73
N LEU A 141 -38.99 -12.82 18.94
CA LEU A 141 -38.29 -12.63 20.22
C LEU A 141 -38.17 -11.14 20.59
N PHE A 142 -37.91 -10.27 19.60
CA PHE A 142 -37.89 -8.82 19.81
C PHE A 142 -39.25 -8.26 20.22
N LEU A 143 -40.37 -8.85 19.78
CA LEU A 143 -41.70 -8.45 20.23
C LEU A 143 -42.02 -9.04 21.61
N THR A 144 -41.87 -10.34 21.80
CA THR A 144 -42.41 -11.10 22.96
C THR A 144 -41.64 -10.99 24.27
N LEU A 145 -40.32 -10.78 24.25
CA LEU A 145 -39.50 -10.77 25.48
C LEU A 145 -39.74 -9.51 26.37
N PRO A 146 -39.21 -9.47 27.61
CA PRO A 146 -39.07 -8.24 28.38
C PRO A 146 -37.81 -7.46 27.97
N THR A 147 -37.85 -6.12 28.07
CA THR A 147 -36.80 -5.20 27.59
C THR A 147 -35.41 -5.50 28.16
N SER A 148 -35.31 -5.87 29.44
CA SER A 148 -34.04 -6.22 30.10
C SER A 148 -33.34 -7.41 29.46
N ILE A 149 -34.09 -8.37 28.90
CA ILE A 149 -33.53 -9.53 28.17
C ILE A 149 -33.18 -9.12 26.74
N LYS A 150 -34.06 -8.37 26.04
CA LYS A 150 -33.82 -7.90 24.66
C LYS A 150 -32.48 -7.17 24.54
N LYS A 151 -32.20 -6.24 25.46
CA LYS A 151 -30.99 -5.41 25.44
C LYS A 151 -29.68 -6.20 25.38
N TRP A 152 -29.61 -7.34 26.07
CA TRP A 152 -28.42 -8.20 26.09
C TRP A 152 -28.48 -9.31 25.04
N LEU A 153 -29.66 -9.91 24.81
CA LEU A 153 -29.83 -10.95 23.80
C LEU A 153 -29.49 -10.43 22.40
N PHE A 154 -30.05 -9.29 21.98
CA PHE A 154 -29.78 -8.74 20.65
C PHE A 154 -28.36 -8.16 20.52
N LEU A 155 -27.72 -7.76 21.62
CA LEU A 155 -26.29 -7.42 21.61
C LEU A 155 -25.44 -8.67 21.31
N ILE A 156 -25.69 -9.79 22.01
CA ILE A 156 -24.96 -11.05 21.80
C ILE A 156 -25.22 -11.61 20.40
N LEU A 157 -26.48 -11.61 19.94
CA LEU A 157 -26.84 -12.05 18.59
C LEU A 157 -26.20 -11.16 17.52
N PHE A 158 -26.21 -9.83 17.67
CA PHE A 158 -25.54 -8.94 16.73
C PHE A 158 -24.03 -9.19 16.69
N VAL A 159 -23.35 -9.29 17.84
CA VAL A 159 -21.92 -9.58 17.90
C VAL A 159 -21.60 -10.95 17.27
N PHE A 160 -22.46 -11.96 17.43
CA PHE A 160 -22.33 -13.26 16.77
C PHE A 160 -22.41 -13.15 15.24
N TRP A 161 -23.46 -12.53 14.69
CA TRP A 161 -23.60 -12.39 13.24
C TRP A 161 -22.54 -11.46 12.64
N ARG A 162 -22.14 -10.42 13.36
CA ARG A 162 -21.04 -9.51 13.00
C ARG A 162 -19.69 -10.22 12.95
N ALA A 163 -19.41 -11.11 13.91
CA ALA A 163 -18.25 -11.99 13.86
C ALA A 163 -18.34 -13.00 12.70
N GLY A 164 -19.53 -13.57 12.45
CA GLY A 164 -19.81 -14.42 11.29
C GLY A 164 -19.50 -13.71 9.96
N TYR A 165 -19.88 -12.44 9.84
CA TYR A 165 -19.57 -11.61 8.68
C TYR A 165 -18.08 -11.29 8.59
N ASN A 166 -17.52 -10.49 9.50
CA ASN A 166 -16.18 -9.92 9.30
C ASN A 166 -15.04 -10.91 9.61
N ALA A 167 -15.24 -11.92 10.46
CA ALA A 167 -14.23 -12.95 10.76
C ALA A 167 -14.54 -14.30 10.11
N GLY A 168 -15.81 -14.75 10.11
CA GLY A 168 -16.22 -16.03 9.53
C GLY A 168 -16.07 -16.07 8.01
N LEU A 169 -16.80 -15.23 7.27
CA LEU A 169 -16.63 -15.11 5.82
C LEU A 169 -15.22 -14.64 5.46
N GLY A 170 -14.62 -13.76 6.28
CA GLY A 170 -13.22 -13.33 6.13
C GLY A 170 -12.20 -14.48 6.14
N TYR A 171 -12.37 -15.47 7.03
CA TYR A 171 -11.54 -16.68 7.07
C TYR A 171 -11.74 -17.55 5.83
N LEU A 172 -13.00 -17.79 5.42
CA LEU A 172 -13.33 -18.59 4.25
C LEU A 172 -12.77 -17.97 2.96
N LEU A 173 -12.94 -16.65 2.78
CA LEU A 173 -12.37 -15.89 1.68
C LEU A 173 -10.84 -15.90 1.70
N LYS A 174 -10.19 -15.74 2.85
CA LYS A 174 -8.72 -15.82 2.95
C LYS A 174 -8.18 -17.20 2.58
N MET A 175 -8.84 -18.27 3.05
CA MET A 175 -8.54 -19.65 2.66
C MET A 175 -8.73 -19.89 1.16
N GLN A 176 -9.78 -19.30 0.58
CA GLN A 176 -10.05 -19.35 -0.87
C GLN A 176 -9.01 -18.55 -1.69
N SER A 177 -8.63 -17.35 -1.27
CA SER A 177 -7.60 -16.51 -1.93
C SER A 177 -6.20 -17.13 -1.91
N HIS A 178 -5.85 -17.83 -0.82
CA HIS A 178 -4.52 -18.42 -0.64
C HIS A 178 -4.40 -19.83 -1.24
N ARG A 179 -5.38 -20.71 -1.00
CA ARG A 179 -5.30 -22.15 -1.33
C ARG A 179 -6.46 -22.66 -2.20
N ARG A 180 -7.35 -21.79 -2.69
CA ARG A 180 -8.62 -22.14 -3.36
C ARG A 180 -9.46 -23.14 -2.53
N GLY A 181 -9.39 -23.03 -1.20
CA GLY A 181 -9.82 -24.09 -0.28
C GLY A 181 -11.29 -24.47 -0.34
N LEU A 182 -12.20 -23.55 -0.69
CA LEU A 182 -13.63 -23.87 -0.83
C LEU A 182 -13.86 -24.73 -2.09
N VAL A 183 -13.22 -24.35 -3.20
CA VAL A 183 -13.30 -25.09 -4.47
C VAL A 183 -12.58 -26.44 -4.37
N ALA A 184 -11.44 -26.49 -3.64
CA ALA A 184 -10.72 -27.71 -3.35
C ALA A 184 -11.59 -28.69 -2.51
N LEU A 185 -12.24 -28.21 -1.44
CA LEU A 185 -13.15 -29.01 -0.63
C LEU A 185 -14.35 -29.52 -1.42
N ALA A 186 -14.96 -28.68 -2.27
CA ALA A 186 -16.06 -29.07 -3.14
C ALA A 186 -15.65 -30.16 -4.15
N ARG A 187 -14.41 -30.07 -4.69
CA ARG A 187 -13.82 -31.06 -5.60
C ARG A 187 -13.48 -32.37 -4.89
N GLU A 188 -12.90 -32.30 -3.70
CA GLU A 188 -12.56 -33.45 -2.85
C GLU A 188 -13.82 -34.26 -2.49
N LYS A 189 -14.84 -33.58 -1.94
CA LYS A 189 -16.11 -34.21 -1.54
C LYS A 189 -17.05 -34.54 -2.72
N GLY A 190 -16.68 -34.17 -3.96
CA GLY A 190 -17.42 -34.49 -5.16
C GLY A 190 -18.87 -33.97 -5.19
N ILE A 191 -19.19 -32.89 -4.45
CA ILE A 191 -20.58 -32.44 -4.26
C ILE A 191 -21.24 -31.93 -5.56
N PHE A 192 -20.43 -31.55 -6.54
CA PHE A 192 -20.86 -31.14 -7.88
C PHE A 192 -20.55 -32.21 -8.96
N ASP A 193 -20.04 -33.39 -8.60
CA ASP A 193 -19.70 -34.46 -9.55
C ASP A 193 -20.71 -35.62 -9.47
N LYS A 194 -21.49 -35.76 -10.54
CA LYS A 194 -22.50 -36.79 -10.77
C LYS A 194 -21.93 -38.21 -10.71
N ASN A 195 -20.68 -38.39 -11.15
CA ASN A 195 -20.02 -39.70 -11.26
C ASN A 195 -19.49 -40.21 -9.90
N ARG A 196 -19.25 -39.30 -8.95
CA ARG A 196 -18.85 -39.63 -7.58
C ARG A 196 -20.01 -40.04 -6.67
N GLY A 197 -21.27 -39.89 -7.12
CA GLY A 197 -22.45 -40.36 -6.39
C GLY A 197 -22.67 -39.71 -5.03
N SER A 198 -22.23 -38.45 -4.85
CA SER A 198 -22.35 -37.74 -3.56
C SER A 198 -23.82 -37.60 -3.15
N PRO A 199 -24.22 -37.94 -1.90
CA PRO A 199 -25.63 -37.91 -1.49
C PRO A 199 -26.24 -36.49 -1.52
N TRP A 200 -25.40 -35.46 -1.51
CA TRP A 200 -25.80 -34.07 -1.60
C TRP A 200 -26.00 -33.56 -3.03
N TYR A 201 -25.54 -34.30 -4.05
CA TYR A 201 -25.51 -33.84 -5.46
C TYR A 201 -26.90 -33.44 -5.98
N ASN A 202 -27.88 -34.35 -5.88
CA ASN A 202 -29.24 -34.10 -6.38
C ASN A 202 -29.92 -32.95 -5.64
N TRP A 203 -29.73 -32.87 -4.31
CA TRP A 203 -30.31 -31.80 -3.50
C TRP A 203 -29.69 -30.43 -3.82
N LEU A 204 -28.35 -30.34 -3.87
CA LEU A 204 -27.67 -29.09 -4.25
C LEU A 204 -28.02 -28.65 -5.68
N LYS A 205 -28.25 -29.60 -6.59
CA LYS A 205 -28.74 -29.31 -7.95
C LYS A 205 -30.13 -28.68 -7.92
N ASP A 206 -31.09 -29.31 -7.22
CA ASP A 206 -32.44 -28.79 -7.11
C ASP A 206 -32.49 -27.42 -6.41
N GLU A 207 -31.71 -27.21 -5.34
CA GLU A 207 -31.67 -25.93 -4.62
C GLU A 207 -31.03 -24.79 -5.43
N LEU A 208 -29.85 -25.01 -6.03
CA LEU A 208 -29.17 -23.95 -6.78
C LEU A 208 -29.88 -23.64 -8.10
N THR A 209 -30.35 -24.65 -8.84
CA THR A 209 -31.12 -24.41 -10.08
C THR A 209 -32.49 -23.76 -9.80
N CYS A 210 -33.07 -23.91 -8.60
CA CYS A 210 -34.32 -23.21 -8.23
C CYS A 210 -34.19 -21.68 -8.16
N LYS A 211 -32.97 -21.15 -7.94
CA LYS A 211 -32.72 -19.69 -7.80
C LYS A 211 -32.32 -19.02 -9.13
N MET A 212 -31.85 -19.78 -10.10
CA MET A 212 -31.29 -19.29 -11.38
C MET A 212 -32.34 -19.22 -12.50
N GLU A 213 -31.99 -18.62 -13.64
CA GLU A 213 -32.82 -18.63 -14.86
C GLU A 213 -32.39 -19.73 -15.85
N SER A 214 -33.05 -19.78 -17.01
CA SER A 214 -32.84 -20.81 -18.05
C SER A 214 -31.49 -20.72 -18.78
N ASP A 215 -30.62 -19.78 -18.40
CA ASP A 215 -29.24 -19.63 -18.89
C ASP A 215 -28.22 -20.38 -18.01
N TYR A 216 -28.63 -20.90 -16.84
CA TYR A 216 -27.81 -21.73 -15.97
C TYR A 216 -28.05 -23.23 -16.17
N ASP A 217 -26.97 -23.98 -16.38
CA ASP A 217 -26.94 -25.43 -16.20
C ASP A 217 -25.87 -25.83 -15.19
N PHE A 218 -26.29 -26.58 -14.17
CA PHE A 218 -25.47 -27.07 -13.07
C PHE A 218 -24.39 -28.07 -13.52
N GLU A 219 -24.62 -28.83 -14.60
CA GLU A 219 -23.67 -29.85 -15.09
C GLU A 219 -22.58 -29.30 -16.02
N THR A 220 -22.79 -28.15 -16.67
CA THR A 220 -21.79 -27.49 -17.53
C THR A 220 -21.12 -26.25 -16.90
N ALA A 221 -21.70 -25.65 -15.86
CA ALA A 221 -21.08 -24.53 -15.15
C ALA A 221 -19.77 -24.95 -14.44
N PRO A 222 -18.71 -24.10 -14.43
CA PRO A 222 -17.47 -24.40 -13.73
C PRO A 222 -17.66 -24.62 -12.23
N ILE A 223 -16.85 -25.49 -11.64
CA ILE A 223 -16.89 -25.78 -10.20
C ILE A 223 -16.63 -24.54 -9.35
N GLU A 224 -15.83 -23.59 -9.83
CA GLU A 224 -15.61 -22.29 -9.21
C GLU A 224 -16.92 -21.47 -9.11
N PHE A 225 -17.76 -21.50 -10.15
CA PHE A 225 -19.05 -20.79 -10.17
C PHE A 225 -20.10 -21.47 -9.28
N ASN A 226 -20.23 -22.80 -9.37
CA ASN A 226 -21.16 -23.56 -8.51
C ASN A 226 -20.78 -23.45 -7.01
N THR A 227 -19.48 -23.41 -6.69
CA THR A 227 -19.00 -23.16 -5.32
C THR A 227 -19.32 -21.73 -4.87
N TRP A 228 -19.21 -20.74 -5.76
CA TRP A 228 -19.59 -19.35 -5.47
C TRP A 228 -21.11 -19.20 -5.23
N LEU A 229 -21.97 -19.84 -6.03
CA LEU A 229 -23.43 -19.84 -5.80
C LEU A 229 -23.80 -20.44 -4.44
N LEU A 230 -23.12 -21.51 -4.01
CA LEU A 230 -23.32 -22.09 -2.69
C LEU A 230 -22.79 -21.17 -1.57
N TYR A 231 -21.65 -20.50 -1.79
CA TYR A 231 -21.12 -19.50 -0.87
C TYR A 231 -22.07 -18.31 -0.69
N ARG A 232 -22.74 -17.83 -1.75
CA ARG A 232 -23.77 -16.77 -1.67
C ARG A 232 -24.86 -17.10 -0.65
N GLN A 233 -25.36 -18.34 -0.61
CA GLN A 233 -26.42 -18.72 0.35
C GLN A 233 -25.99 -18.55 1.82
N LEU A 234 -24.70 -18.74 2.11
CA LEU A 234 -24.13 -18.49 3.44
C LEU A 234 -23.97 -16.97 3.72
N VAL A 235 -23.61 -16.19 2.70
CA VAL A 235 -23.54 -14.72 2.79
C VAL A 235 -24.93 -14.13 3.06
N ASP A 236 -25.95 -14.53 2.29
CA ASP A 236 -27.34 -14.08 2.43
C ASP A 236 -27.86 -14.30 3.86
N LEU A 237 -27.66 -15.53 4.38
CA LEU A 237 -28.02 -15.91 5.75
C LEU A 237 -27.33 -15.02 6.78
N ILE A 238 -26.02 -14.74 6.63
CA ILE A 238 -25.27 -13.96 7.62
C ILE A 238 -25.63 -12.47 7.55
N LEU A 239 -25.67 -11.86 6.36
CA LEU A 239 -25.90 -10.42 6.19
C LEU A 239 -27.33 -10.00 6.59
N MET A 240 -28.34 -10.81 6.26
CA MET A 240 -29.73 -10.51 6.64
C MET A 240 -29.97 -10.63 8.14
N ASN A 241 -29.29 -11.56 8.82
CA ASN A 241 -29.39 -11.69 10.27
C ASN A 241 -28.52 -10.69 11.05
N ASP A 242 -27.34 -10.30 10.54
CA ASP A 242 -26.56 -9.17 11.06
C ASP A 242 -27.38 -7.87 11.06
N PHE A 243 -28.00 -7.52 9.92
CA PHE A 243 -28.83 -6.33 9.82
C PHE A 243 -30.07 -6.40 10.73
N THR A 244 -30.79 -7.54 10.73
CA THR A 244 -32.00 -7.72 11.55
C THR A 244 -31.69 -7.60 13.04
N THR A 245 -30.63 -8.25 13.50
CA THR A 245 -30.22 -8.19 14.91
C THR A 245 -29.68 -6.83 15.31
N TYR A 246 -28.99 -6.10 14.43
CA TYR A 246 -28.59 -4.71 14.67
C TYR A 246 -29.79 -3.79 14.90
N ILE A 247 -30.83 -3.87 14.05
CA ILE A 247 -32.04 -3.06 14.20
C ILE A 247 -32.80 -3.42 15.49
N CYS A 248 -32.97 -4.71 15.79
CA CYS A 248 -33.59 -5.15 17.05
C CYS A 248 -32.78 -4.72 18.29
N PHE A 249 -31.44 -4.79 18.23
CA PHE A 249 -30.55 -4.27 19.27
C PHE A 249 -30.76 -2.77 19.48
N ALA A 250 -30.65 -1.97 18.41
CA ALA A 250 -30.78 -0.52 18.48
C ALA A 250 -32.15 -0.09 19.05
N LEU A 251 -33.25 -0.69 18.58
CA LEU A 251 -34.60 -0.41 19.10
C LEU A 251 -34.76 -0.84 20.56
N SER A 252 -34.12 -1.92 21.01
CA SER A 252 -34.14 -2.32 22.44
C SER A 252 -33.40 -1.34 23.37
N TRP A 253 -32.52 -0.51 22.80
CA TRP A 253 -31.75 0.54 23.47
C TRP A 253 -32.22 1.96 23.15
N LEU A 254 -33.37 2.13 22.50
CA LEU A 254 -33.99 3.44 22.26
C LEU A 254 -34.27 4.17 23.59
N THR A 255 -33.81 5.42 23.68
CA THR A 255 -34.06 6.32 24.80
C THR A 255 -34.56 7.69 24.32
N ILE A 256 -35.33 8.36 25.17
CA ILE A 256 -35.78 9.74 24.96
C ILE A 256 -35.11 10.57 26.06
N PRO A 257 -34.12 11.43 25.73
CA PRO A 257 -33.40 12.20 26.74
C PRO A 257 -34.32 13.21 27.43
N GLU A 258 -34.52 13.03 28.74
CA GLU A 258 -35.20 13.99 29.60
C GLU A 258 -34.38 15.29 29.70
N GLY A 259 -35.06 16.43 29.79
CA GLY A 259 -34.42 17.76 29.82
C GLY A 259 -33.84 18.26 28.48
N ALA A 260 -33.69 17.41 27.46
CA ALA A 260 -33.31 17.87 26.12
C ALA A 260 -34.49 18.57 25.43
N GLY A 261 -34.42 19.90 25.36
CA GLY A 261 -35.47 20.76 24.80
C GLY A 261 -35.87 20.36 23.38
N PHE A 262 -37.14 20.64 23.02
CA PHE A 262 -37.80 20.16 21.79
C PHE A 262 -36.91 20.25 20.53
N PHE A 263 -36.32 21.42 20.27
CA PHE A 263 -35.45 21.64 19.10
C PHE A 263 -34.22 20.72 19.06
N SER A 264 -33.61 20.38 20.20
CA SER A 264 -32.48 19.45 20.27
C SER A 264 -32.92 18.03 19.91
N ASN A 265 -34.06 17.58 20.42
CA ASN A 265 -34.63 16.29 20.06
C ASN A 265 -35.09 16.25 18.58
N LEU A 266 -35.70 17.32 18.06
CA LEU A 266 -36.10 17.43 16.66
C LEU A 266 -34.89 17.35 15.71
N LEU A 267 -33.85 18.15 15.96
CA LEU A 267 -32.62 18.16 15.14
C LEU A 267 -31.90 16.80 15.20
N ARG A 268 -31.90 16.15 16.37
CA ARG A 268 -31.36 14.80 16.59
C ARG A 268 -32.08 13.75 15.73
N TRP A 269 -33.41 13.78 15.65
CA TRP A 269 -34.17 12.88 14.78
C TRP A 269 -34.00 13.21 13.30
N ILE A 270 -34.01 14.49 12.90
CA ILE A 270 -33.79 14.92 11.50
C ILE A 270 -32.42 14.47 11.00
N GLY A 271 -31.34 14.77 11.74
CA GLY A 271 -29.99 14.33 11.38
C GLY A 271 -29.86 12.81 11.33
N GLY A 272 -30.57 12.10 12.23
CA GLY A 272 -30.69 10.65 12.21
C GLY A 272 -31.29 10.09 10.92
N PHE A 273 -32.45 10.60 10.52
CA PHE A 273 -33.10 10.21 9.26
C PHE A 273 -32.26 10.56 8.03
N VAL A 274 -31.66 11.76 7.97
CA VAL A 274 -30.78 12.16 6.86
C VAL A 274 -29.62 11.18 6.70
N LEU A 275 -28.94 10.81 7.79
CA LEU A 275 -27.85 9.83 7.79
C LEU A 275 -28.31 8.43 7.34
N VAL A 276 -29.53 8.01 7.68
CA VAL A 276 -30.11 6.72 7.24
C VAL A 276 -30.50 6.74 5.75
N PHE A 277 -31.15 7.79 5.26
CA PHE A 277 -31.50 7.89 3.84
C PHE A 277 -30.26 8.03 2.94
N PHE A 278 -29.27 8.82 3.36
CA PHE A 278 -27.96 8.89 2.71
C PHE A 278 -27.28 7.51 2.66
N ASN A 279 -27.37 6.72 3.72
CA ASN A 279 -26.80 5.38 3.77
C ASN A 279 -27.48 4.41 2.79
N ILE A 280 -28.82 4.44 2.71
CA ILE A 280 -29.59 3.64 1.75
C ILE A 280 -29.22 4.00 0.32
N TRP A 281 -29.16 5.30 -0.01
CA TRP A 281 -28.71 5.78 -1.32
C TRP A 281 -27.28 5.32 -1.65
N VAL A 282 -26.33 5.46 -0.72
CA VAL A 282 -24.94 4.99 -0.88
C VAL A 282 -24.88 3.48 -1.17
N LYS A 283 -25.69 2.66 -0.50
CA LYS A 283 -25.72 1.20 -0.73
C LYS A 283 -26.33 0.85 -2.08
N LEU A 284 -27.45 1.48 -2.45
CA LEU A 284 -28.13 1.23 -3.73
C LEU A 284 -27.28 1.66 -4.93
N ASP A 285 -26.65 2.83 -4.88
CA ASP A 285 -25.77 3.29 -5.96
C ASP A 285 -24.49 2.46 -6.06
N ALA A 286 -23.92 2.03 -4.92
CA ALA A 286 -22.80 1.10 -4.96
C ALA A 286 -23.19 -0.25 -5.59
N HIS A 287 -24.37 -0.80 -5.27
CA HIS A 287 -24.87 -2.04 -5.90
C HIS A 287 -25.05 -1.87 -7.42
N ARG A 288 -25.58 -0.71 -7.87
CA ARG A 288 -25.73 -0.37 -9.29
C ARG A 288 -24.41 -0.47 -10.06
N VAL A 289 -23.30 -0.04 -9.47
CA VAL A 289 -21.95 -0.04 -10.09
C VAL A 289 -21.26 -1.40 -9.98
N VAL A 290 -21.25 -2.01 -8.79
CA VAL A 290 -20.45 -3.20 -8.48
C VAL A 290 -21.08 -4.50 -8.99
N LYS A 291 -22.43 -4.56 -9.05
CA LYS A 291 -23.24 -5.76 -9.33
C LYS A 291 -23.04 -6.89 -8.30
N ASP A 292 -23.92 -7.88 -8.37
CA ASP A 292 -23.85 -9.15 -7.64
C ASP A 292 -22.45 -9.76 -7.56
N PHE A 293 -21.74 -9.85 -8.69
CA PHE A 293 -20.45 -10.54 -8.78
C PHE A 293 -19.45 -10.09 -7.71
N ALA A 294 -19.17 -8.78 -7.64
CA ALA A 294 -18.22 -8.23 -6.68
C ALA A 294 -18.87 -7.87 -5.33
N TRP A 295 -20.20 -7.74 -5.24
CA TRP A 295 -20.90 -7.65 -3.95
C TRP A 295 -20.78 -8.95 -3.13
N TYR A 296 -20.67 -10.10 -3.80
CA TYR A 296 -20.46 -11.42 -3.19
C TYR A 296 -19.02 -11.95 -3.35
N TRP A 297 -18.02 -11.08 -3.52
CA TRP A 297 -16.59 -11.44 -3.59
C TRP A 297 -16.26 -12.55 -4.61
N GLY A 298 -16.89 -12.50 -5.79
CA GLY A 298 -16.76 -13.52 -6.84
C GLY A 298 -15.33 -13.63 -7.42
N ASP A 299 -14.53 -12.58 -7.33
CA ASP A 299 -13.12 -12.50 -7.71
C ASP A 299 -12.23 -13.50 -6.96
N PHE A 300 -12.62 -13.87 -5.74
CA PHE A 300 -11.99 -14.96 -4.97
C PHE A 300 -12.19 -16.34 -5.63
N PHE A 301 -13.15 -16.51 -6.54
CA PHE A 301 -13.48 -17.76 -7.22
C PHE A 301 -13.06 -17.74 -8.70
N PHE A 302 -13.48 -16.74 -9.46
CA PHE A 302 -13.20 -16.56 -10.89
C PHE A 302 -13.19 -15.06 -11.22
N LEU A 303 -12.50 -14.65 -12.29
CA LEU A 303 -12.49 -13.26 -12.74
C LEU A 303 -13.59 -13.03 -13.80
N ILE A 304 -14.02 -11.78 -13.99
CA ILE A 304 -14.89 -11.38 -15.11
C ILE A 304 -14.17 -10.34 -15.96
N GLU A 305 -14.27 -10.45 -17.28
CA GLU A 305 -13.74 -9.47 -18.24
C GLU A 305 -14.70 -8.26 -18.36
N GLN A 306 -14.92 -7.54 -17.25
CA GLN A 306 -15.76 -6.35 -17.17
C GLN A 306 -14.94 -5.13 -16.72
N SER A 307 -14.96 -4.06 -17.52
CA SER A 307 -14.38 -2.77 -17.15
C SER A 307 -15.25 -2.06 -16.11
N LEU A 308 -14.83 -2.06 -14.84
CA LEU A 308 -15.48 -1.32 -13.75
C LEU A 308 -15.41 0.20 -14.01
N THR A 309 -16.50 0.77 -14.53
CA THR A 309 -16.68 2.21 -14.65
C THR A 309 -17.02 2.79 -13.27
N PHE A 310 -16.02 3.32 -12.57
CA PHE A 310 -16.17 3.95 -11.26
C PHE A 310 -16.91 5.30 -11.34
N ASP A 311 -18.24 5.25 -11.54
CA ASP A 311 -19.12 6.42 -11.52
C ASP A 311 -19.81 6.60 -10.14
N GLY A 312 -20.69 7.60 -10.05
CA GLY A 312 -21.59 7.78 -8.91
C GLY A 312 -20.84 7.91 -7.58
N VAL A 313 -21.24 7.08 -6.61
CA VAL A 313 -20.67 7.08 -5.25
C VAL A 313 -19.19 6.62 -5.21
N PHE A 314 -18.66 5.97 -6.26
CA PHE A 314 -17.22 5.66 -6.40
C PHE A 314 -16.36 6.82 -6.93
N GLU A 315 -16.96 7.97 -7.32
CA GLU A 315 -16.24 9.26 -7.39
C GLU A 315 -16.12 9.93 -6.01
N MET A 316 -16.91 9.53 -5.01
CA MET A 316 -16.94 10.18 -3.68
C MET A 316 -15.98 9.52 -2.66
N ALA A 317 -15.82 8.20 -2.68
CA ALA A 317 -14.96 7.47 -1.74
C ALA A 317 -14.35 6.20 -2.40
N PRO A 318 -13.19 5.70 -1.93
CA PRO A 318 -12.53 4.53 -2.52
C PRO A 318 -13.31 3.22 -2.28
N HIS A 319 -13.72 2.98 -1.03
CA HIS A 319 -14.56 1.83 -0.64
C HIS A 319 -15.85 2.36 0.00
N PRO A 320 -16.81 2.87 -0.80
CA PRO A 320 -17.97 3.58 -0.27
C PRO A 320 -18.86 2.67 0.58
N MET A 321 -19.03 1.40 0.20
CA MET A 321 -19.80 0.41 0.95
C MET A 321 -19.33 0.23 2.41
N TYR A 322 -18.04 0.49 2.68
CA TYR A 322 -17.40 0.24 3.99
C TYR A 322 -17.05 1.50 4.78
N SER A 323 -17.22 2.68 4.18
CA SER A 323 -16.88 3.98 4.80
C SER A 323 -18.13 4.84 4.99
N VAL A 324 -18.49 5.65 3.99
CA VAL A 324 -19.76 6.40 3.95
C VAL A 324 -20.99 5.47 4.07
N GLY A 325 -20.85 4.22 3.64
CA GLY A 325 -21.80 3.13 3.79
C GLY A 325 -22.05 2.65 5.23
N TYR A 326 -21.48 3.29 6.25
CA TYR A 326 -21.85 3.12 7.66
C TYR A 326 -22.55 4.34 8.29
N ALA A 327 -22.79 5.43 7.55
CA ALA A 327 -23.51 6.62 8.05
C ALA A 327 -24.83 6.30 8.78
N GLY A 328 -25.59 5.32 8.29
CA GLY A 328 -26.87 4.92 8.88
C GLY A 328 -26.74 4.30 10.28
N TYR A 329 -25.62 3.65 10.59
CA TYR A 329 -25.35 3.14 11.94
C TYR A 329 -25.20 4.29 12.93
N TYR A 330 -24.55 5.39 12.52
CA TYR A 330 -24.45 6.60 13.33
C TYR A 330 -25.79 7.34 13.41
N GLY A 331 -26.55 7.43 12.32
CA GLY A 331 -27.91 7.97 12.32
C GLY A 331 -28.83 7.25 13.32
N ILE A 332 -28.79 5.92 13.34
CA ILE A 332 -29.53 5.09 14.30
C ILE A 332 -29.04 5.29 15.74
N SER A 333 -27.72 5.45 15.97
CA SER A 333 -27.19 5.80 17.30
C SER A 333 -27.68 7.17 17.79
N LEU A 334 -27.80 8.13 16.87
CA LEU A 334 -28.31 9.48 17.14
C LEU A 334 -29.81 9.47 17.46
N MET A 335 -30.62 8.70 16.72
CA MET A 335 -32.06 8.50 16.95
C MET A 335 -32.34 7.76 18.27
N THR A 336 -31.51 6.79 18.64
CA THR A 336 -31.65 6.03 19.90
C THR A 336 -31.14 6.77 21.13
N ALA A 337 -30.33 7.83 20.96
CA ALA A 337 -29.63 8.57 22.01
C ALA A 337 -28.77 7.69 22.96
N SER A 338 -28.39 6.50 22.50
CA SER A 338 -27.73 5.49 23.33
C SER A 338 -26.24 5.42 23.02
N TYR A 339 -25.40 5.72 24.02
CA TYR A 339 -23.96 5.49 23.94
C TYR A 339 -23.63 4.02 23.65
N MET A 340 -24.42 3.06 24.15
CA MET A 340 -24.21 1.64 23.83
C MET A 340 -24.46 1.35 22.35
N VAL A 341 -25.46 1.99 21.72
CA VAL A 341 -25.66 1.87 20.27
C VAL A 341 -24.49 2.53 19.53
N LEU A 342 -24.06 3.73 19.93
CA LEU A 342 -22.92 4.42 19.32
C LEU A 342 -21.61 3.60 19.34
N PHE A 343 -21.25 2.99 20.48
CA PHE A 343 -20.04 2.17 20.56
C PHE A 343 -20.13 0.86 19.77
N ILE A 344 -21.32 0.26 19.69
CA ILE A 344 -21.54 -0.94 18.87
C ILE A 344 -21.58 -0.59 17.37
N SER A 345 -22.06 0.61 16.98
CA SER A 345 -21.90 1.16 15.63
C SER A 345 -20.43 1.37 15.27
N LEU A 346 -19.64 1.95 16.18
CA LEU A 346 -18.19 2.14 16.00
C LEU A 346 -17.46 0.79 15.87
N PHE A 347 -17.80 -0.19 16.71
CA PHE A 347 -17.27 -1.56 16.63
C PHE A 347 -17.61 -2.24 15.29
N ALA A 348 -18.87 -2.18 14.86
CA ALA A 348 -19.33 -2.76 13.59
C ALA A 348 -18.58 -2.18 12.38
N HIS A 349 -18.37 -0.87 12.37
CA HIS A 349 -17.63 -0.16 11.32
C HIS A 349 -16.13 -0.48 11.37
N ALA A 350 -15.52 -0.55 12.57
CA ALA A 350 -14.12 -0.95 12.74
C ALA A 350 -13.88 -2.42 12.31
N ALA A 351 -14.83 -3.32 12.59
CA ALA A 351 -14.78 -4.71 12.12
C ALA A 351 -14.84 -4.79 10.58
N GLN A 352 -15.58 -3.91 9.91
CA GLN A 352 -15.55 -3.82 8.45
C GLN A 352 -14.20 -3.36 7.91
N PHE A 353 -13.58 -2.35 8.52
CA PHE A 353 -12.23 -1.92 8.11
C PHE A 353 -11.17 -2.98 8.39
N ALA A 354 -11.32 -3.78 9.45
CA ALA A 354 -10.46 -4.93 9.71
C ALA A 354 -10.61 -6.01 8.62
N PHE A 355 -11.84 -6.34 8.21
CA PHE A 355 -12.10 -7.24 7.06
C PHE A 355 -11.46 -6.70 5.76
N LEU A 356 -11.68 -5.42 5.46
CA LEU A 356 -11.10 -4.75 4.29
C LEU A 356 -9.56 -4.83 4.28
N ALA A 357 -8.91 -4.51 5.40
CA ALA A 357 -7.46 -4.47 5.49
C ALA A 357 -6.78 -5.86 5.58
N LEU A 358 -7.45 -6.87 6.13
CA LEU A 358 -6.86 -8.18 6.43
C LEU A 358 -7.24 -9.30 5.44
N VAL A 359 -8.25 -9.07 4.59
CA VAL A 359 -8.81 -10.05 3.64
C VAL A 359 -8.97 -9.47 2.24
N GLU A 360 -9.69 -8.35 2.09
CA GLU A 360 -10.08 -7.86 0.76
C GLU A 360 -8.95 -7.10 0.04
N ASN A 361 -8.32 -6.09 0.66
CA ASN A 361 -7.18 -5.38 0.05
C ASN A 361 -6.01 -6.32 -0.32
N PRO A 362 -5.57 -7.26 0.55
CA PRO A 362 -4.55 -8.24 0.17
C PRO A 362 -4.94 -9.18 -0.99
N HIS A 363 -6.25 -9.37 -1.24
CA HIS A 363 -6.72 -10.07 -2.43
C HIS A 363 -6.70 -9.15 -3.66
N ILE A 364 -7.22 -7.93 -3.54
CA ILE A 364 -7.24 -6.93 -4.62
C ILE A 364 -5.82 -6.66 -5.13
N ASP A 365 -4.85 -6.46 -4.25
CA ASP A 365 -3.47 -6.19 -4.65
C ASP A 365 -2.83 -7.41 -5.33
N LYS A 366 -3.10 -8.63 -4.84
CA LYS A 366 -2.64 -9.89 -5.44
C LYS A 366 -3.25 -10.13 -6.83
N THR A 367 -4.51 -9.75 -7.04
CA THR A 367 -5.29 -10.06 -8.25
C THR A 367 -5.19 -8.98 -9.33
N TYR A 368 -5.23 -7.70 -8.94
CA TYR A 368 -5.34 -6.55 -9.86
C TYR A 368 -4.11 -5.64 -9.89
N ASN A 369 -3.28 -5.63 -8.83
CA ASN A 369 -2.02 -4.88 -8.77
C ASN A 369 -0.79 -5.81 -8.68
N PRO A 370 -0.66 -6.88 -9.50
CA PRO A 370 0.51 -7.76 -9.43
C PRO A 370 1.78 -6.92 -9.67
N PRO A 371 2.86 -7.17 -8.91
CA PRO A 371 4.08 -6.36 -9.01
C PRO A 371 4.58 -6.35 -10.45
N LEU A 372 4.73 -5.14 -11.01
CA LEU A 372 5.06 -4.94 -12.41
C LEU A 372 6.40 -5.60 -12.75
N VAL A 373 6.36 -6.81 -13.32
CA VAL A 373 7.51 -7.45 -13.97
C VAL A 373 7.90 -6.56 -15.15
N HIS A 374 8.90 -5.72 -14.93
CA HIS A 374 9.36 -4.77 -15.93
C HIS A 374 10.06 -5.57 -17.04
N LYS A 375 9.39 -5.74 -18.18
CA LYS A 375 10.01 -6.31 -19.39
C LYS A 375 11.37 -5.67 -19.60
N ARG A 376 12.43 -6.49 -19.54
CA ARG A 376 13.85 -6.12 -19.71
C ARG A 376 13.95 -5.01 -20.76
N ARG A 377 14.35 -3.81 -20.33
CA ARG A 377 14.43 -2.63 -21.19
C ARG A 377 15.67 -2.79 -22.07
N THR A 378 15.52 -3.56 -23.16
CA THR A 378 16.61 -3.91 -24.08
C THR A 378 17.42 -2.67 -24.39
N ALA A 379 18.72 -2.72 -24.13
CA ALA A 379 19.60 -1.58 -24.34
C ALA A 379 19.68 -1.29 -25.84
N VAL A 380 18.82 -0.39 -26.32
CA VAL A 380 18.91 0.22 -27.65
C VAL A 380 20.10 1.16 -27.61
N LEU A 381 21.30 0.58 -27.69
CA LEU A 381 22.58 1.25 -27.79
C LEU A 381 22.68 1.93 -29.15
N SER A 382 22.00 3.09 -29.23
CA SER A 382 22.32 4.22 -30.10
C SER A 382 23.12 3.88 -31.37
N GLU A 383 22.43 3.52 -32.44
CA GLU A 383 23.03 3.56 -33.80
C GLU A 383 23.53 4.99 -34.14
N GLN A 384 23.01 6.01 -33.44
CA GLN A 384 23.45 7.40 -33.51
C GLN A 384 24.86 7.63 -32.92
N ALA A 385 25.39 6.72 -32.08
CA ALA A 385 26.77 6.78 -31.60
C ALA A 385 27.77 6.29 -32.67
N LEU A 386 27.36 5.38 -33.56
CA LEU A 386 28.20 4.86 -34.63
C LEU A 386 28.28 5.82 -35.84
N SER A 387 27.25 6.64 -36.08
CA SER A 387 27.26 7.65 -37.14
C SER A 387 28.10 8.90 -36.80
N ALA A 388 28.32 9.20 -35.51
CA ALA A 388 29.11 10.36 -35.07
C ALA A 388 30.62 10.25 -35.39
N ASN A 389 31.17 9.02 -35.45
CA ASN A 389 32.61 8.79 -35.58
C ASN A 389 33.18 9.05 -36.99
N ASN A 390 32.35 9.31 -37.99
CA ASN A 390 32.79 9.54 -39.39
C ASN A 390 32.99 11.03 -39.75
N ALA A 391 32.85 11.96 -38.80
CA ALA A 391 32.85 13.40 -39.06
C ALA A 391 34.13 14.17 -38.62
N SER A 392 35.16 13.47 -38.12
CA SER A 392 36.30 14.08 -37.41
C SER A 392 37.68 13.83 -38.04
N THR A 393 37.74 13.57 -39.35
CA THR A 393 39.02 13.39 -40.09
C THR A 393 39.45 14.68 -40.82
N SER A 394 39.82 15.73 -40.07
CA SER A 394 40.64 16.84 -40.59
C SER A 394 41.29 17.65 -39.45
N VAL A 395 42.29 18.47 -39.80
CA VAL A 395 43.08 19.34 -38.89
C VAL A 395 43.92 18.59 -37.84
N ALA A 396 45.03 18.02 -38.33
CA ALA A 396 46.18 17.71 -37.49
C ALA A 396 47.02 18.97 -37.16
N THR A 397 48.08 18.80 -36.38
CA THR A 397 49.18 19.77 -36.12
C THR A 397 48.86 21.01 -35.26
N ARG A 398 49.12 20.87 -33.96
CA ARG A 398 50.21 21.64 -33.33
C ARG A 398 50.76 20.93 -32.09
N THR A 399 52.08 20.87 -31.98
CA THR A 399 52.80 20.32 -30.82
C THR A 399 53.06 21.39 -29.77
N GLY A 400 53.00 21.02 -28.50
CA GLY A 400 53.33 21.88 -27.36
C GLY A 400 53.28 21.09 -26.06
N SER A 401 54.36 21.12 -25.28
CA SER A 401 54.44 20.48 -23.97
C SER A 401 54.00 21.43 -22.85
N ILE A 402 53.44 20.89 -21.76
CA ILE A 402 53.79 21.16 -20.35
C ILE A 402 52.84 20.39 -19.42
N SER A 403 53.34 19.97 -18.27
CA SER A 403 52.61 19.20 -17.24
C SER A 403 51.60 20.06 -16.46
N GLY A 404 50.45 19.49 -16.12
CA GLY A 404 49.44 20.09 -15.23
C GLY A 404 48.43 19.05 -14.76
N SER A 405 47.93 19.18 -13.53
CA SER A 405 47.03 18.20 -12.90
C SER A 405 45.59 18.28 -13.42
N SER A 406 45.06 17.17 -13.97
CA SER A 406 43.70 17.07 -14.51
C SER A 406 42.90 15.93 -13.85
N THR A 407 42.72 15.98 -12.52
CA THR A 407 41.90 15.02 -11.76
C THR A 407 40.55 15.59 -11.28
N THR A 408 40.25 16.83 -11.63
CA THR A 408 39.00 17.53 -11.31
C THR A 408 38.02 17.59 -12.49
N SER A 409 38.53 17.73 -13.72
CA SER A 409 37.75 17.84 -14.97
C SER A 409 36.78 16.68 -15.18
N ASP A 410 37.27 15.46 -14.94
CA ASP A 410 36.58 14.25 -15.39
C ASP A 410 35.38 13.93 -14.50
N VAL A 411 35.40 14.38 -13.24
CA VAL A 411 34.29 14.28 -12.29
C VAL A 411 33.14 15.21 -12.71
N GLU A 412 33.46 16.42 -13.17
CA GLU A 412 32.50 17.44 -13.57
C GLU A 412 31.91 17.15 -14.97
N LEU A 413 32.73 16.64 -15.90
CA LEU A 413 32.28 16.21 -17.22
C LEU A 413 31.38 14.97 -17.14
N ALA A 414 31.72 13.98 -16.31
CA ALA A 414 30.87 12.80 -16.09
C ALA A 414 29.51 13.15 -15.45
N ALA A 415 29.45 14.17 -14.58
CA ALA A 415 28.21 14.65 -14.00
C ALA A 415 27.31 15.36 -15.05
N THR A 416 27.89 15.93 -16.10
CA THR A 416 27.18 16.74 -17.11
C THR A 416 26.56 15.89 -18.24
N LEU A 417 27.00 14.63 -18.42
CA LEU A 417 26.63 13.78 -19.56
C LEU A 417 25.46 12.81 -19.31
N VAL A 418 24.83 12.82 -18.12
CA VAL A 418 23.67 11.96 -17.81
C VAL A 418 22.37 12.75 -17.97
N PRO A 419 21.44 12.37 -18.88
CA PRO A 419 20.13 13.00 -18.97
C PRO A 419 19.34 12.84 -17.68
N CYS A 420 19.05 13.95 -16.99
CA CYS A 420 18.32 13.92 -15.72
C CYS A 420 16.86 13.45 -15.91
N GLY A 421 16.56 12.23 -15.47
CA GLY A 421 15.19 11.83 -15.22
C GLY A 421 14.66 12.49 -13.94
N SER A 422 13.33 12.66 -13.84
CA SER A 422 12.67 13.23 -12.65
C SER A 422 13.08 12.55 -11.33
N LYS A 423 13.36 11.24 -11.36
CA LYS A 423 13.81 10.46 -10.20
C LYS A 423 15.27 10.72 -9.80
N ASP A 424 16.12 11.23 -10.69
CA ASP A 424 17.49 11.66 -10.39
C ASP A 424 17.52 13.06 -9.77
N MET A 425 16.61 13.93 -10.22
CA MET A 425 16.40 15.24 -9.62
C MET A 425 15.87 15.15 -8.18
N TYR A 426 15.04 14.14 -7.86
CA TYR A 426 14.59 13.89 -6.49
C TYR A 426 15.79 13.70 -5.53
N ASN A 427 16.72 12.79 -5.85
CA ASN A 427 17.95 12.56 -5.08
C ASN A 427 18.91 13.78 -5.07
N THR A 428 18.68 14.76 -5.94
CA THR A 428 19.46 15.99 -6.07
C THR A 428 18.97 17.11 -5.15
N TYR A 429 17.67 17.18 -4.85
CA TYR A 429 17.05 18.25 -4.03
C TYR A 429 16.45 17.77 -2.69
N PHE A 430 16.18 16.48 -2.54
CA PHE A 430 15.62 15.88 -1.33
C PHE A 430 16.66 14.97 -0.68
N ARG A 431 16.76 15.07 0.64
CA ARG A 431 17.56 14.19 1.50
C ARG A 431 16.60 13.54 2.50
N ARG A 432 17.09 12.98 3.60
CA ARG A 432 16.24 12.51 4.71
C ARG A 432 15.69 13.69 5.53
N ASP A 433 15.05 14.65 4.85
CA ASP A 433 14.58 15.93 5.36
C ASP A 433 13.55 15.75 6.50
N LEU A 434 13.58 16.64 7.49
CA LEU A 434 12.67 16.61 8.65
C LEU A 434 11.24 16.99 8.24
N ILE A 435 10.29 16.09 8.52
CA ILE A 435 8.85 16.28 8.24
C ILE A 435 8.10 16.19 9.56
N VAL A 436 7.85 17.36 10.16
CA VAL A 436 7.43 17.56 11.55
C VAL A 436 8.44 16.93 12.53
N PHE A 437 8.31 15.62 12.80
CA PHE A 437 9.29 14.82 13.57
C PHE A 437 9.76 13.55 12.84
N LYS A 438 9.18 13.20 11.69
CA LYS A 438 9.65 12.09 10.84
C LYS A 438 11.02 12.45 10.27
N ASN A 439 11.91 11.46 10.20
CA ASN A 439 13.31 11.56 9.74
C ASN A 439 14.29 12.31 10.66
N PHE A 440 13.89 12.71 11.87
CA PHE A 440 14.71 13.50 12.83
C PHE A 440 16.14 12.97 13.00
N ASP A 441 17.08 13.90 13.07
CA ASP A 441 18.52 13.66 13.08
C ASP A 441 19.20 14.63 14.06
N ILE A 442 19.70 14.11 15.19
CA ILE A 442 20.28 14.90 16.30
C ILE A 442 21.48 15.73 15.80
N PHE A 443 22.25 15.20 14.85
CA PHE A 443 23.44 15.86 14.31
C PHE A 443 23.09 16.92 13.26
N ARG A 444 21.84 16.99 12.81
CA ARG A 444 21.36 18.05 11.91
C ARG A 444 20.95 19.27 12.71
N SER A 445 21.69 20.36 12.53
CA SER A 445 21.47 21.62 13.25
C SER A 445 20.03 22.14 13.13
N THR A 446 19.40 22.04 11.97
CA THR A 446 18.00 22.44 11.73
C THR A 446 16.99 21.71 12.62
N ASP A 447 17.24 20.43 12.88
CA ASP A 447 16.31 19.54 13.56
C ASP A 447 16.46 19.75 15.06
N THR A 448 17.70 19.81 15.54
CA THR A 448 18.04 20.21 16.92
C THR A 448 17.59 21.64 17.24
N PHE A 449 17.69 22.61 16.33
CA PHE A 449 17.10 23.95 16.53
C PHE A 449 15.57 23.91 16.58
N THR A 450 14.92 23.08 15.74
CA THR A 450 13.45 22.92 15.78
C THR A 450 13.00 22.35 17.12
N ALA A 451 13.67 21.30 17.62
CA ALA A 451 13.42 20.75 18.95
C ALA A 451 13.67 21.78 20.06
N LEU A 452 14.79 22.51 20.02
CA LEU A 452 15.13 23.54 21.01
C LEU A 452 14.10 24.68 21.05
N ILE A 453 13.59 25.13 19.89
CA ILE A 453 12.56 26.16 19.82
C ILE A 453 11.23 25.65 20.39
N ILE A 454 10.83 24.41 20.10
CA ILE A 454 9.63 23.79 20.69
C ILE A 454 9.75 23.66 22.22
N VAL A 455 10.92 23.22 22.71
CA VAL A 455 11.22 23.11 24.14
C VAL A 455 11.18 24.48 24.83
N TYR A 456 11.87 25.48 24.28
CA TYR A 456 11.86 26.87 24.79
C TYR A 456 10.43 27.45 24.80
N ALA A 457 9.70 27.28 23.69
CA ALA A 457 8.32 27.73 23.56
C ALA A 457 7.36 27.07 24.56
N THR A 458 7.65 25.84 25.00
CA THR A 458 6.83 25.11 25.97
C THR A 458 7.21 25.42 27.41
N ILE A 459 8.51 25.48 27.71
CA ILE A 459 9.02 25.64 29.08
C ILE A 459 8.91 27.09 29.57
N VAL A 460 9.19 28.10 28.73
CA VAL A 460 9.21 29.50 29.17
C VAL A 460 7.86 29.98 29.71
N PRO A 461 6.70 29.73 29.07
CA PRO A 461 5.40 30.08 29.64
C PRO A 461 5.08 29.39 30.98
N LEU A 462 5.67 28.22 31.24
CA LEU A 462 5.48 27.46 32.48
C LEU A 462 6.42 27.92 33.61
N LEU A 463 7.63 28.38 33.28
CA LEU A 463 8.57 28.95 34.26
C LEU A 463 8.16 30.33 34.77
N ILE A 464 7.30 31.06 34.06
CA ILE A 464 6.76 32.37 34.49
C ILE A 464 5.60 32.17 35.50
N SER A 465 5.76 31.21 36.42
CA SER A 465 4.76 30.79 37.41
C SER A 465 4.42 31.86 38.46
N ASN A 466 5.27 32.89 38.61
CA ASN A 466 5.03 34.03 39.49
C ASN A 466 4.01 35.04 38.93
N MET A 467 3.48 34.83 37.72
CA MET A 467 2.42 35.65 37.13
C MET A 467 1.09 34.89 37.14
N GLY A 468 -0.01 35.60 37.33
CA GLY A 468 -1.33 34.98 37.56
C GLY A 468 -1.79 34.05 36.42
N PRO A 469 -2.58 32.99 36.69
CA PRO A 469 -2.95 31.96 35.70
C PRO A 469 -3.56 32.51 34.40
N SER A 470 -4.32 33.61 34.47
CA SER A 470 -4.90 34.29 33.32
C SER A 470 -3.83 34.88 32.38
N PHE A 471 -2.72 35.39 32.93
CA PHE A 471 -1.62 35.93 32.13
C PHE A 471 -0.85 34.81 31.41
N ILE A 472 -0.54 33.70 32.10
CA ILE A 472 0.08 32.53 31.48
C ILE A 472 -0.79 31.99 30.33
N THR A 473 -2.11 31.91 30.56
CA THR A 473 -3.07 31.47 29.53
C THR A 473 -3.13 32.44 28.34
N PHE A 474 -3.12 33.76 28.59
CA PHE A 474 -3.04 34.78 27.54
C PHE A 474 -1.75 34.67 26.71
N VAL A 475 -0.58 34.52 27.36
CA VAL A 475 0.72 34.36 26.66
C VAL A 475 0.71 33.15 25.73
N ILE A 476 0.23 32.00 26.21
CA ILE A 476 0.19 30.76 25.40
C ILE A 476 -0.78 30.89 24.20
N VAL A 477 -1.95 31.53 24.38
CA VAL A 477 -2.90 31.75 23.29
C VAL A 477 -2.35 32.76 22.26
N ILE A 478 -1.71 33.85 22.70
CA ILE A 478 -1.04 34.82 21.80
C ILE A 478 0.12 34.18 21.06
N GLN A 479 0.91 33.33 21.72
CA GLN A 479 2.01 32.58 21.11
C GLN A 479 1.51 31.68 19.98
N ALA A 480 0.43 30.93 20.20
CA ALA A 480 -0.19 30.10 19.15
C ALA A 480 -0.78 30.92 18.00
N LEU A 481 -1.39 32.08 18.31
CA LEU A 481 -1.89 33.03 17.31
C LEU A 481 -0.75 33.58 16.43
N LEU A 482 0.37 33.99 17.04
CA LEU A 482 1.54 34.52 16.33
C LEU A 482 2.18 33.48 15.41
N TRP A 483 2.32 32.22 15.84
CA TRP A 483 2.83 31.16 14.97
C TRP A 483 1.87 30.83 13.82
N ARG A 484 0.54 30.83 14.04
CA ARG A 484 -0.43 30.72 12.94
C ARG A 484 -0.31 31.89 11.96
N ILE A 485 -0.13 33.11 12.45
CA ILE A 485 0.04 34.30 11.60
C ILE A 485 1.32 34.22 10.76
N PHE A 486 2.43 33.84 11.39
CA PHE A 486 3.71 33.66 10.69
C PHE A 486 3.61 32.58 9.60
N HIS A 487 3.00 31.43 9.93
CA HIS A 487 2.81 30.33 8.99
C HIS A 487 1.93 30.73 7.79
N SER A 488 0.69 31.19 8.03
CA SER A 488 -0.26 31.42 6.93
C SER A 488 -0.02 32.71 6.15
N TYR A 489 0.40 33.82 6.79
CA TYR A 489 0.51 35.11 6.11
C TYR A 489 1.95 35.49 5.75
N VAL A 490 2.93 35.26 6.62
CA VAL A 490 4.33 35.65 6.32
C VAL A 490 4.94 34.69 5.30
N LEU A 491 4.85 33.38 5.51
CA LEU A 491 5.34 32.40 4.53
C LEU A 491 4.50 32.41 3.24
N GLY A 492 3.18 32.65 3.34
CA GLY A 492 2.30 32.87 2.17
C GLY A 492 2.69 34.09 1.34
N ALA A 493 3.09 35.20 1.96
CA ALA A 493 3.62 36.37 1.25
C ALA A 493 4.96 36.06 0.55
N VAL A 494 5.85 35.30 1.21
CA VAL A 494 7.12 34.85 0.60
C VAL A 494 6.86 33.97 -0.63
N LEU A 495 5.96 32.98 -0.53
CA LEU A 495 5.54 32.15 -1.68
C LEU A 495 4.93 32.98 -2.81
N ARG A 496 4.07 33.96 -2.50
CA ARG A 496 3.50 34.85 -3.52
C ARG A 496 4.56 35.71 -4.22
N MET A 497 5.55 36.23 -3.48
CA MET A 497 6.69 36.96 -4.06
C MET A 497 7.64 36.04 -4.86
N GLN A 498 7.77 34.78 -4.45
CA GLN A 498 8.50 33.74 -5.18
C GLN A 498 7.78 33.34 -6.47
N SER A 499 6.45 33.17 -6.46
CA SER A 499 5.64 32.88 -7.65
C SER A 499 5.76 33.97 -8.71
N VAL A 500 5.60 35.24 -8.31
CA VAL A 500 5.53 36.36 -9.28
C VAL A 500 6.91 36.81 -9.74
N ASN A 501 7.88 36.91 -8.82
CA ASN A 501 9.16 37.56 -9.09
C ASN A 501 10.39 36.65 -8.86
N LYS A 502 10.20 35.40 -8.41
CA LYS A 502 11.27 34.48 -7.96
C LYS A 502 12.19 35.13 -6.91
N PHE A 503 11.61 35.96 -6.05
CA PHE A 503 12.31 36.83 -5.10
C PHE A 503 13.25 36.06 -4.16
N TYR A 504 12.79 34.93 -3.62
CA TYR A 504 13.55 34.17 -2.64
C TYR A 504 14.76 33.49 -3.29
N THR A 505 14.57 32.82 -4.44
CA THR A 505 15.68 32.24 -5.22
C THR A 505 16.67 33.32 -5.68
N LYS A 506 16.20 34.48 -6.16
CA LYS A 506 17.07 35.61 -6.57
C LYS A 506 17.88 36.18 -5.41
N HIS A 507 17.34 36.16 -4.18
CA HIS A 507 18.08 36.59 -2.99
C HIS A 507 19.29 35.68 -2.73
N PHE A 508 19.14 34.35 -2.81
CA PHE A 508 20.26 33.42 -2.62
C PHE A 508 21.31 33.55 -3.74
N ILE A 509 20.87 33.56 -5.01
CA ILE A 509 21.77 33.72 -6.16
C ILE A 509 22.59 35.01 -6.08
N LYS A 510 21.97 36.13 -5.64
CA LYS A 510 22.67 37.41 -5.45
C LYS A 510 23.83 37.33 -4.44
N HIS A 511 23.78 36.42 -3.48
CA HIS A 511 24.80 36.23 -2.44
C HIS A 511 25.64 34.96 -2.66
N GLY A 512 25.65 34.40 -3.88
CA GLY A 512 26.48 33.24 -4.25
C GLY A 512 25.92 31.87 -3.86
N GLY A 513 24.69 31.81 -3.34
CA GLY A 513 23.98 30.54 -3.06
C GLY A 513 23.26 29.98 -4.29
N THR A 514 23.02 28.68 -4.31
CA THR A 514 22.33 27.99 -5.42
C THR A 514 20.81 27.92 -5.21
N VAL A 515 20.08 27.47 -6.25
CA VAL A 515 18.64 27.17 -6.15
C VAL A 515 18.36 26.07 -5.11
N ARG A 516 19.29 25.10 -4.96
CA ARG A 516 19.21 24.06 -3.92
C ARG A 516 19.29 24.68 -2.51
N ASP A 517 20.19 25.63 -2.29
CA ASP A 517 20.38 26.24 -0.96
C ASP A 517 19.19 27.12 -0.56
N ALA A 518 18.61 27.82 -1.54
CA ALA A 518 17.34 28.52 -1.37
C ALA A 518 16.21 27.54 -0.99
N PHE A 519 16.02 26.47 -1.76
CA PHE A 519 14.95 25.50 -1.48
C PHE A 519 15.16 24.75 -0.16
N GLN A 520 16.40 24.39 0.21
CA GLN A 520 16.69 23.79 1.52
C GLN A 520 16.37 24.76 2.67
N SER A 521 16.74 26.04 2.53
CA SER A 521 16.41 27.07 3.52
C SER A 521 14.90 27.27 3.68
N TRP A 522 14.16 27.19 2.57
CA TRP A 522 12.70 27.19 2.57
C TRP A 522 12.12 25.96 3.31
N LYS A 523 12.55 24.73 2.98
CA LYS A 523 12.12 23.50 3.67
C LYS A 523 12.30 23.62 5.19
N ASN A 524 13.45 24.11 5.63
CA ASN A 524 13.79 24.28 7.05
C ASN A 524 12.81 25.25 7.76
N ILE A 525 12.56 26.43 7.18
CA ILE A 525 11.69 27.47 7.74
C ILE A 525 10.22 27.02 7.72
N PHE A 526 9.78 26.39 6.63
CA PHE A 526 8.43 25.84 6.51
C PHE A 526 8.18 24.75 7.56
N ASN A 527 9.10 23.79 7.72
CA ASN A 527 8.93 22.71 8.69
C ASN A 527 8.90 23.21 10.14
N LEU A 528 9.82 24.12 10.51
CA LEU A 528 9.82 24.76 11.82
C LEU A 528 8.48 25.44 12.09
N SER A 529 8.04 26.29 11.15
CA SER A 529 6.79 27.04 11.24
C SER A 529 5.57 26.11 11.40
N ASN A 530 5.48 25.08 10.54
CA ASN A 530 4.40 24.09 10.56
C ASN A 530 4.33 23.38 11.92
N SER A 531 5.47 22.81 12.37
CA SER A 531 5.62 22.12 13.65
C SER A 531 5.23 23.01 14.83
N MET A 532 5.61 24.28 14.80
CA MET A 532 5.25 25.26 15.83
C MET A 532 3.76 25.57 15.87
N THR A 533 3.03 25.56 14.74
CA THR A 533 1.56 25.75 14.78
C THR A 533 0.85 24.59 15.50
N TYR A 534 1.31 23.34 15.34
CA TYR A 534 0.76 22.21 16.09
C TYR A 534 1.19 22.22 17.55
N ALA A 535 2.48 22.42 17.85
CA ALA A 535 3.00 22.39 19.21
C ALA A 535 2.38 23.47 20.11
N THR A 536 2.26 24.71 19.62
CA THR A 536 1.70 25.82 20.40
C THR A 536 0.18 25.75 20.52
N PHE A 537 -0.54 25.26 19.51
CA PHE A 537 -1.98 24.99 19.64
C PHE A 537 -2.23 23.85 20.64
N PHE A 538 -1.46 22.76 20.58
CA PHE A 538 -1.57 21.66 21.53
C PHE A 538 -1.26 22.12 22.96
N LEU A 539 -0.26 22.98 23.16
CA LEU A 539 0.03 23.58 24.47
C LEU A 539 -1.13 24.45 24.99
N ALA A 540 -1.76 25.25 24.12
CA ALA A 540 -2.94 26.04 24.46
C ALA A 540 -4.12 25.13 24.85
N ALA A 541 -4.40 24.10 24.05
CA ALA A 541 -5.43 23.11 24.32
C ALA A 541 -5.17 22.39 25.66
N PHE A 542 -3.97 21.87 25.88
CA PHE A 542 -3.56 21.20 27.13
C PHE A 542 -3.68 22.13 28.35
N LYS A 543 -3.28 23.39 28.24
CA LYS A 543 -3.41 24.38 29.33
C LYS A 543 -4.87 24.74 29.65
N MET A 544 -5.77 24.66 28.67
CA MET A 544 -7.21 24.96 28.84
C MET A 544 -8.09 23.72 29.02
N TYR A 545 -7.52 22.51 28.95
CA TYR A 545 -8.23 21.26 29.19
C TYR A 545 -8.54 21.08 30.68
N SER A 546 -9.71 20.53 30.96
CA SER A 546 -10.12 20.06 32.29
C SER A 546 -10.47 18.58 32.20
N ILE A 547 -9.83 17.77 33.05
CA ILE A 547 -10.13 16.34 33.17
C ILE A 547 -11.54 16.22 33.78
N PRO A 548 -12.48 15.49 33.16
CA PRO A 548 -13.81 15.28 33.73
C PRO A 548 -13.78 14.30 34.90
N ASP A 549 -14.46 14.64 35.99
CA ASP A 549 -14.67 13.73 37.13
C ASP A 549 -15.64 12.58 36.77
N ASP A 550 -16.67 12.87 35.98
CA ASP A 550 -17.55 11.87 35.35
C ASP A 550 -17.48 11.99 33.82
N TRP A 551 -17.16 10.87 33.17
CA TRP A 551 -17.09 10.75 31.72
C TRP A 551 -18.46 10.52 31.08
N THR A 552 -19.40 9.93 31.82
CA THR A 552 -20.73 9.55 31.34
C THR A 552 -21.74 10.71 31.35
N TYR A 553 -21.44 11.79 32.10
CA TYR A 553 -22.29 12.95 32.22
C TYR A 553 -22.47 13.72 30.90
N GLY A 554 -23.73 13.88 30.47
CA GLY A 554 -24.11 14.73 29.33
C GLY A 554 -23.38 14.38 28.04
N THR A 555 -22.71 15.39 27.44
CA THR A 555 -21.96 15.26 26.18
C THR A 555 -20.45 15.02 26.38
N VAL A 556 -19.99 14.78 27.62
CA VAL A 556 -18.56 14.63 27.92
C VAL A 556 -17.95 13.45 27.15
N LEU A 557 -18.59 12.28 27.14
CA LEU A 557 -18.09 11.14 26.37
C LEU A 557 -18.10 11.43 24.86
N LEU A 558 -19.20 12.00 24.36
CA LEU A 558 -19.37 12.32 22.93
C LEU A 558 -18.30 13.31 22.42
N ARG A 559 -18.01 14.39 23.16
CA ARG A 559 -17.03 15.41 22.73
C ARG A 559 -15.61 14.86 22.66
N HIS A 560 -15.25 13.92 23.54
CA HIS A 560 -13.96 13.23 23.49
C HIS A 560 -13.88 12.23 22.33
N VAL A 561 -14.92 11.39 22.14
CA VAL A 561 -14.97 10.43 21.02
C VAL A 561 -14.90 11.15 19.67
N LEU A 562 -15.70 12.20 19.47
CA LEU A 562 -15.66 13.02 18.25
C LEU A 562 -14.36 13.83 18.13
N GLY A 563 -13.78 14.29 19.24
CA GLY A 563 -12.53 15.04 19.23
C GLY A 563 -11.31 14.20 18.84
N PHE A 564 -11.16 13.01 19.43
CA PHE A 564 -10.13 12.04 19.04
C PHE A 564 -10.33 11.54 17.61
N ALA A 565 -11.58 11.36 17.18
CA ALA A 565 -11.92 11.06 15.80
C ALA A 565 -11.41 12.16 14.83
N LEU A 566 -11.72 13.44 15.06
CA LEU A 566 -11.27 14.53 14.19
C LEU A 566 -9.74 14.69 14.18
N ILE A 567 -9.05 14.38 15.28
CA ILE A 567 -7.58 14.30 15.31
C ILE A 567 -7.06 13.13 14.45
N ALA A 568 -7.71 11.96 14.53
CA ALA A 568 -7.35 10.79 13.71
C ALA A 568 -7.66 10.98 12.21
N LEU A 569 -8.71 11.72 11.86
CA LEU A 569 -8.99 12.18 10.49
C LEU A 569 -7.85 13.05 9.96
N HIS A 570 -7.47 14.07 10.71
CA HIS A 570 -6.40 14.98 10.30
C HIS A 570 -5.07 14.25 10.06
N ILE A 571 -4.66 13.37 10.99
CA ILE A 571 -3.45 12.55 10.84
C ILE A 571 -3.52 11.68 9.58
N TRP A 572 -4.67 11.03 9.32
CA TRP A 572 -4.86 10.26 8.09
C TRP A 572 -4.75 11.13 6.83
N ALA A 573 -5.49 12.24 6.79
CA ALA A 573 -5.54 13.12 5.62
C ALA A 573 -4.15 13.71 5.30
N SER A 574 -3.39 14.15 6.30
CA SER A 574 -2.03 14.66 6.10
C SER A 574 -1.06 13.56 5.64
N VAL A 575 -1.20 12.32 6.13
CA VAL A 575 -0.40 11.17 5.64
C VAL A 575 -0.75 10.87 4.17
N SER A 576 -2.03 10.74 3.81
CA SER A 576 -2.42 10.43 2.43
C SER A 576 -2.26 11.59 1.44
N VAL A 577 -2.16 12.84 1.93
CA VAL A 577 -1.63 13.98 1.14
C VAL A 577 -0.14 13.81 0.88
N PHE A 578 0.65 13.54 1.93
CA PHE A 578 2.09 13.32 1.80
C PHE A 578 2.43 12.12 0.90
N GLU A 579 1.67 11.03 0.96
CA GLU A 579 1.85 9.83 0.11
C GLU A 579 1.66 10.10 -1.38
N VAL A 580 0.81 11.07 -1.76
CA VAL A 580 0.56 11.44 -3.17
C VAL A 580 1.48 12.58 -3.64
N LEU A 581 1.75 13.57 -2.79
CA LEU A 581 2.60 14.72 -3.12
C LEU A 581 4.11 14.40 -3.06
N GLY A 582 4.50 13.45 -2.21
CA GLY A 582 5.87 13.25 -1.77
C GLY A 582 6.48 14.51 -1.12
N ASP A 583 7.79 14.49 -0.88
CA ASP A 583 8.50 15.64 -0.34
C ASP A 583 8.45 16.87 -1.27
N PHE A 584 8.30 16.65 -2.59
CA PHE A 584 8.25 17.73 -3.57
C PHE A 584 7.02 18.62 -3.39
N GLY A 585 5.82 18.03 -3.40
CA GLY A 585 4.60 18.79 -3.20
C GLY A 585 4.43 19.26 -1.75
N TRP A 586 4.81 18.44 -0.76
CA TRP A 586 4.71 18.80 0.67
C TRP A 586 5.49 20.06 1.05
N PHE A 587 6.58 20.36 0.35
CA PHE A 587 7.39 21.56 0.57
C PHE A 587 7.17 22.67 -0.46
N TYR A 588 6.11 22.63 -1.28
CA TYR A 588 5.82 23.62 -2.33
C TYR A 588 6.98 23.78 -3.33
N GLY A 589 7.56 22.66 -3.78
CA GLY A 589 8.72 22.62 -4.68
C GLY A 589 8.48 23.22 -6.07
N ASP A 590 7.24 23.27 -6.52
CA ASP A 590 6.77 23.89 -7.78
C ASP A 590 7.03 25.41 -7.82
N PHE A 591 6.98 26.09 -6.67
CA PHE A 591 7.37 27.50 -6.57
C PHE A 591 8.88 27.72 -6.87
N PHE A 592 9.71 26.68 -6.76
CA PHE A 592 11.18 26.76 -6.84
C PHE A 592 11.81 26.03 -8.03
N ILE A 593 11.23 24.91 -8.51
CA ILE A 593 11.87 23.99 -9.48
C ILE A 593 10.91 23.67 -10.64
N GLU A 594 11.09 24.36 -11.76
CA GLU A 594 10.17 24.34 -12.93
C GLU A 594 10.30 23.06 -13.80
N GLU A 595 11.46 22.40 -13.77
CA GLU A 595 11.76 21.17 -14.52
C GLU A 595 10.93 19.94 -14.08
N THR A 596 10.23 20.03 -12.95
CA THR A 596 9.48 18.91 -12.33
C THR A 596 8.04 18.80 -12.82
N SER A 597 7.62 19.63 -13.79
CA SER A 597 6.22 19.86 -14.21
C SER A 597 5.55 18.70 -15.01
N SER A 598 5.86 17.46 -14.63
CA SER A 598 4.95 16.33 -14.77
C SER A 598 3.54 16.66 -14.27
N GLY A 599 2.52 16.14 -14.94
CA GLY A 599 1.13 16.60 -14.77
C GLY A 599 0.52 16.26 -13.41
N LEU A 600 -0.57 16.96 -13.07
CA LEU A 600 -1.34 16.72 -11.85
C LEU A 600 -1.91 15.29 -11.83
N PHE A 601 -1.41 14.47 -10.90
CA PHE A 601 -1.88 13.10 -10.69
C PHE A 601 -3.05 13.08 -9.70
N TYR A 602 -4.26 12.83 -10.18
CA TYR A 602 -5.47 12.68 -9.35
C TYR A 602 -5.56 11.26 -8.74
N THR A 603 -4.51 10.85 -8.05
CA THR A 603 -4.39 9.57 -7.34
C THR A 603 -4.59 9.73 -5.83
N GLY A 604 -4.74 8.62 -5.11
CA GLY A 604 -4.99 8.62 -3.66
C GLY A 604 -6.15 9.54 -3.26
N ILE A 605 -5.93 10.39 -2.26
CA ILE A 605 -6.95 11.33 -1.76
C ILE A 605 -7.41 12.36 -2.83
N TYR A 606 -6.52 12.76 -3.74
CA TYR A 606 -6.80 13.74 -4.80
C TYR A 606 -7.72 13.21 -5.92
N ARG A 607 -7.99 11.90 -5.98
CA ARG A 607 -9.05 11.33 -6.82
C ARG A 607 -10.44 11.86 -6.42
N PHE A 608 -10.65 12.01 -5.10
CA PHE A 608 -11.95 12.27 -4.49
C PHE A 608 -12.15 13.76 -4.15
N VAL A 609 -11.13 14.39 -3.55
CA VAL A 609 -11.18 15.77 -3.04
C VAL A 609 -10.05 16.60 -3.67
N ASN A 610 -10.38 17.71 -4.35
CA ASN A 610 -9.37 18.54 -5.02
C ASN A 610 -8.38 19.17 -4.04
N ASN A 611 -8.86 19.66 -2.89
CA ASN A 611 -8.08 20.35 -1.86
C ASN A 611 -8.38 19.75 -0.47
N PRO A 612 -7.84 18.56 -0.13
CA PRO A 612 -8.14 17.88 1.14
C PRO A 612 -7.79 18.74 2.37
N GLU A 613 -6.76 19.58 2.28
CA GLU A 613 -6.36 20.47 3.38
C GLU A 613 -7.41 21.53 3.75
N LYS A 614 -8.27 21.93 2.80
CA LYS A 614 -9.35 22.92 3.02
C LYS A 614 -10.39 22.41 4.03
N VAL A 615 -10.60 21.09 4.10
CA VAL A 615 -11.68 20.46 4.89
C VAL A 615 -11.12 19.57 5.99
N MET A 616 -10.26 18.62 5.64
CA MET A 616 -9.71 17.62 6.57
C MET A 616 -8.41 18.08 7.24
N GLY A 617 -7.63 18.94 6.55
CA GLY A 617 -6.34 19.46 7.04
C GLY A 617 -6.41 20.29 8.32
N HIS A 618 -7.60 20.62 8.81
CA HIS A 618 -7.80 21.37 10.06
C HIS A 618 -8.63 20.61 11.12
N ALA A 619 -9.00 19.35 10.86
CA ALA A 619 -9.86 18.58 11.76
C ALA A 619 -9.26 18.41 13.17
N ALA A 620 -7.93 18.29 13.33
CA ALA A 620 -7.30 18.19 14.65
C ALA A 620 -7.52 19.44 15.53
N PHE A 621 -7.56 20.64 14.95
CA PHE A 621 -7.81 21.87 15.71
C PHE A 621 -9.25 21.93 16.23
N TRP A 622 -10.21 21.51 15.41
CA TRP A 622 -11.61 21.32 15.83
C TRP A 622 -11.76 20.20 16.86
N GLY A 623 -11.06 19.08 16.69
CA GLY A 623 -11.09 17.97 17.63
C GLY A 623 -10.55 18.33 19.02
N MET A 624 -9.44 19.07 19.07
CA MET A 624 -8.91 19.65 20.31
C MET A 624 -9.88 20.67 20.92
N ALA A 625 -10.55 21.51 20.11
CA ALA A 625 -11.56 22.44 20.60
C ALA A 625 -12.77 21.73 21.24
N LEU A 626 -13.26 20.63 20.65
CA LEU A 626 -14.33 19.80 21.21
C LEU A 626 -13.92 19.14 22.54
N ILE A 627 -12.70 18.58 22.63
CA ILE A 627 -12.17 17.99 23.87
C ILE A 627 -12.12 19.02 25.00
N CYS A 628 -11.57 20.21 24.71
CA CYS A 628 -11.38 21.28 25.70
C CYS A 628 -12.68 21.99 26.09
N ASN A 629 -13.70 22.01 25.21
CA ASN A 629 -14.95 22.75 25.42
C ASN A 629 -14.73 24.22 25.83
N SER A 630 -13.74 24.87 25.19
CA SER A 630 -13.24 26.21 25.55
C SER A 630 -13.37 27.18 24.37
N SER A 631 -14.04 28.32 24.59
CA SER A 631 -14.29 29.35 23.58
C SER A 631 -13.00 29.91 22.97
N SER A 632 -11.91 30.02 23.74
CA SER A 632 -10.62 30.51 23.22
C SER A 632 -9.99 29.52 22.24
N ILE A 633 -10.07 28.22 22.51
CA ILE A 633 -9.56 27.18 21.60
C ILE A 633 -10.46 27.05 20.37
N PHE A 634 -11.78 27.20 20.52
CA PHE A 634 -12.74 27.29 19.40
C PHE A 634 -12.41 28.47 18.48
N ILE A 635 -12.19 29.67 19.02
CA ILE A 635 -11.82 30.86 18.23
C ILE A 635 -10.47 30.66 17.53
N LEU A 636 -9.49 30.03 18.19
CA LEU A 636 -8.18 29.73 17.60
C LEU A 636 -8.26 28.67 16.47
N ALA A 637 -9.15 27.68 16.60
CA ALA A 637 -9.44 26.70 15.54
C ALA A 637 -10.11 27.37 14.33
N MET A 638 -11.14 28.19 14.57
CA MET A 638 -11.84 28.98 13.56
C MET A 638 -10.88 29.93 12.82
N PHE A 639 -10.02 30.65 13.56
CA PHE A 639 -9.00 31.52 12.97
C PHE A 639 -7.99 30.74 12.11
N SER A 640 -7.59 29.55 12.56
CA SER A 640 -6.70 28.67 11.79
C SER A 640 -7.36 28.23 10.47
N GLN A 641 -8.61 27.78 10.52
CA GLN A 641 -9.41 27.40 9.35
C GLN A 641 -9.54 28.54 8.34
N ILE A 642 -9.85 29.76 8.82
CA ILE A 642 -9.95 30.96 7.97
C ILE A 642 -8.58 31.32 7.36
N SER A 643 -7.52 31.30 8.16
CA SER A 643 -6.16 31.60 7.68
C SER A 643 -5.68 30.62 6.61
N ASN A 644 -6.02 29.33 6.74
CA ASN A 644 -5.73 28.34 5.71
C ASN A 644 -6.56 28.55 4.44
N PHE A 645 -7.88 28.79 4.57
CA PHE A 645 -8.73 29.10 3.42
C PHE A 645 -8.20 30.31 2.63
N LEU A 646 -7.77 31.36 3.32
CA LEU A 646 -7.17 32.55 2.70
C LEU A 646 -5.83 32.24 2.01
N PHE A 647 -4.96 31.44 2.63
CA PHE A 647 -3.71 30.98 2.01
C PHE A 647 -3.97 30.19 0.72
N LEU A 648 -4.83 29.16 0.78
CA LEU A 648 -5.20 28.33 -0.37
C LEU A 648 -5.82 29.16 -1.51
N HIS A 649 -6.60 30.20 -1.19
CA HIS A 649 -7.25 31.06 -2.18
C HIS A 649 -6.32 32.11 -2.81
N TYR A 650 -5.43 32.73 -2.03
CA TYR A 650 -4.61 33.88 -2.47
C TYR A 650 -3.14 33.55 -2.79
N VAL A 651 -2.64 32.37 -2.43
CA VAL A 651 -1.25 31.94 -2.66
C VAL A 651 -1.21 30.71 -3.55
N GLU A 652 -1.83 29.62 -3.13
CA GLU A 652 -1.75 28.32 -3.81
C GLU A 652 -2.59 28.27 -5.10
N SER A 653 -3.91 28.52 -5.01
CA SER A 653 -4.82 28.45 -6.18
C SER A 653 -4.39 29.33 -7.37
N PRO A 654 -3.84 30.55 -7.18
CA PRO A 654 -3.29 31.34 -8.28
C PRO A 654 -2.02 30.74 -8.88
N HIS A 655 -1.11 30.20 -8.05
CA HIS A 655 0.14 29.57 -8.51
C HIS A 655 -0.15 28.29 -9.32
N MET A 656 -1.02 27.43 -8.80
CA MET A 656 -1.41 26.19 -9.48
C MET A 656 -2.05 26.45 -10.84
N ARG A 657 -2.87 27.51 -10.97
CA ARG A 657 -3.43 27.94 -12.27
C ARG A 657 -2.36 28.51 -13.21
N MET A 658 -1.34 29.17 -12.68
CA MET A 658 -0.24 29.76 -13.47
C MET A 658 0.67 28.68 -14.08
N ILE A 659 0.99 27.61 -13.33
CA ILE A 659 1.85 26.52 -13.82
C ILE A 659 1.06 25.46 -14.60
N TYR A 660 -0.09 25.02 -14.09
CA TYR A 660 -0.80 23.86 -14.64
C TYR A 660 -1.99 24.22 -15.56
N GLY A 661 -2.44 25.48 -15.58
CA GLY A 661 -3.51 25.95 -16.47
C GLY A 661 -4.83 25.17 -16.32
N ASP A 662 -5.49 24.87 -17.44
CA ASP A 662 -6.74 24.10 -17.48
C ASP A 662 -6.59 22.62 -17.07
N LYS A 663 -5.38 22.13 -16.75
CA LYS A 663 -5.18 20.79 -16.16
C LYS A 663 -5.67 20.70 -14.71
N VAL A 664 -5.99 21.83 -14.07
CA VAL A 664 -6.56 21.90 -12.71
C VAL A 664 -8.06 21.56 -12.73
N ARG A 665 -8.45 20.47 -12.07
CA ARG A 665 -9.83 19.97 -11.97
C ARG A 665 -10.74 20.99 -11.27
N LYS A 666 -11.83 21.39 -11.92
CA LYS A 666 -12.78 22.39 -11.40
C LYS A 666 -13.67 21.84 -10.27
N ASP A 667 -14.41 20.75 -10.54
CA ASP A 667 -15.27 20.06 -9.56
C ASP A 667 -14.64 18.76 -9.07
N ALA A 668 -14.56 18.59 -7.75
CA ALA A 668 -14.07 17.38 -7.09
C ALA A 668 -15.02 16.17 -7.30
N GLY A 669 -14.55 14.97 -6.97
CA GLY A 669 -15.34 13.74 -7.10
C GLY A 669 -16.59 13.77 -6.22
N VAL A 670 -16.40 14.03 -4.92
CA VAL A 670 -17.48 14.29 -3.95
C VAL A 670 -18.51 15.31 -4.48
N VAL A 671 -18.02 16.44 -5.01
CA VAL A 671 -18.86 17.55 -5.48
C VAL A 671 -19.69 17.18 -6.71
N LYS A 672 -19.13 16.41 -7.66
CA LYS A 672 -19.92 15.88 -8.78
C LYS A 672 -21.00 14.91 -8.30
N THR A 673 -20.65 13.97 -7.42
CA THR A 673 -21.62 12.98 -6.93
C THR A 673 -22.75 13.66 -6.15
N VAL A 674 -22.45 14.64 -5.30
CA VAL A 674 -23.47 15.42 -4.58
C VAL A 674 -24.37 16.19 -5.55
N LYS A 675 -23.81 16.88 -6.57
CA LYS A 675 -24.61 17.52 -7.62
C LYS A 675 -25.55 16.53 -8.32
N ALA A 676 -25.04 15.36 -8.71
CA ALA A 676 -25.84 14.29 -9.32
C ALA A 676 -26.88 13.64 -8.37
N ALA A 677 -26.63 13.64 -7.06
CA ALA A 677 -27.58 13.19 -6.04
C ALA A 677 -28.70 14.20 -5.80
N THR A 678 -28.40 15.50 -5.87
CA THR A 678 -29.42 16.56 -5.73
C THR A 678 -30.42 16.61 -6.89
N THR A 679 -30.05 16.07 -8.07
CA THR A 679 -30.99 15.81 -9.18
C THR A 679 -31.84 14.56 -8.92
N LEU A 680 -32.71 14.64 -7.91
CA LEU A 680 -33.65 13.58 -7.50
C LEU A 680 -34.60 13.18 -8.65
N PRO A 681 -35.04 11.90 -8.74
CA PRO A 681 -36.05 11.48 -9.71
C PRO A 681 -37.38 12.23 -9.56
N GLN A 682 -38.01 12.64 -10.67
CA GLN A 682 -39.23 13.48 -10.67
C GLN A 682 -40.32 12.99 -9.71
N LYS A 683 -40.62 11.68 -9.69
CA LYS A 683 -41.64 11.11 -8.79
C LYS A 683 -41.41 11.38 -7.30
N PHE A 684 -40.14 11.50 -6.88
CA PHE A 684 -39.80 11.85 -5.50
C PHE A 684 -39.83 13.36 -5.29
N GLN A 685 -39.49 14.16 -6.31
CA GLN A 685 -39.69 15.61 -6.27
C GLN A 685 -41.18 15.96 -6.12
N ASP A 686 -42.10 15.25 -6.78
CA ASP A 686 -43.55 15.47 -6.68
C ASP A 686 -44.11 15.22 -5.26
N GLU A 687 -43.63 14.19 -4.56
CA GLU A 687 -44.03 13.92 -3.16
C GLU A 687 -43.35 14.87 -2.17
N VAL A 688 -42.07 15.19 -2.38
CA VAL A 688 -41.36 16.20 -1.57
C VAL A 688 -41.98 17.59 -1.77
N ALA A 689 -42.44 17.95 -2.96
CA ALA A 689 -43.16 19.20 -3.22
C ALA A 689 -44.51 19.27 -2.48
N LYS A 690 -45.26 18.16 -2.43
CA LYS A 690 -46.48 18.04 -1.61
C LYS A 690 -46.22 18.20 -0.10
N PHE A 691 -45.05 17.79 0.38
CA PHE A 691 -44.63 18.05 1.76
C PHE A 691 -44.13 19.49 1.96
N ARG A 692 -43.37 20.03 1.00
CA ARG A 692 -42.82 21.40 1.02
C ARG A 692 -43.92 22.45 1.09
N GLY A 693 -44.97 22.32 0.28
CA GLY A 693 -46.15 23.18 0.30
C GLY A 693 -47.01 23.07 1.57
N LYS A 694 -46.70 22.13 2.48
CA LYS A 694 -47.27 22.05 3.84
C LYS A 694 -46.31 22.52 4.94
N LEU A 695 -45.08 22.89 4.58
CA LEU A 695 -44.01 23.29 5.50
C LEU A 695 -43.63 24.78 5.31
N GLU A 696 -43.87 25.34 4.12
CA GLU A 696 -43.64 26.75 3.78
C GLU A 696 -44.55 27.74 4.53
N GLU A 697 -45.54 27.27 5.30
CA GLU A 697 -46.33 28.11 6.23
C GLU A 697 -45.55 28.47 7.53
N THR A 698 -44.35 27.92 7.77
CA THR A 698 -43.57 28.16 9.01
C THR A 698 -42.20 28.79 8.72
N PRO A 699 -42.02 30.12 8.92
CA PRO A 699 -40.80 30.83 8.49
C PRO A 699 -39.54 30.48 9.29
N GLU A 700 -39.69 29.95 10.51
CA GLU A 700 -38.56 29.60 11.40
C GLU A 700 -37.73 28.40 10.91
N ILE A 701 -38.22 27.64 9.92
CA ILE A 701 -37.58 26.40 9.45
C ILE A 701 -36.53 26.67 8.35
N GLN A 702 -36.64 27.76 7.58
CA GLN A 702 -35.72 28.02 6.46
C GLN A 702 -34.29 28.38 6.91
N ASP A 703 -34.14 29.25 7.91
CA ASP A 703 -32.83 29.63 8.48
C ASP A 703 -32.10 28.43 9.13
N VAL A 704 -32.85 27.43 9.60
CA VAL A 704 -32.29 26.15 10.09
C VAL A 704 -31.85 25.25 8.93
N LEU A 705 -32.62 25.19 7.84
CA LEU A 705 -32.35 24.33 6.69
C LEU A 705 -31.13 24.78 5.85
N GLU A 706 -30.88 26.10 5.79
CA GLU A 706 -29.72 26.67 5.10
C GLU A 706 -28.43 26.42 5.88
N ARG A 707 -28.43 26.70 7.21
CA ARG A 707 -27.31 26.38 8.11
C ARG A 707 -27.04 24.88 8.23
N ALA A 708 -28.06 24.03 8.07
CA ALA A 708 -27.88 22.58 8.02
C ALA A 708 -27.10 22.13 6.77
N HIS A 709 -27.29 22.78 5.61
CA HIS A 709 -26.53 22.45 4.39
C HIS A 709 -25.04 22.78 4.54
N GLU A 710 -24.68 23.94 5.10
CA GLU A 710 -23.26 24.30 5.33
C GLU A 710 -22.55 23.33 6.29
N PHE A 711 -23.26 22.75 7.26
CA PHE A 711 -22.68 21.78 8.21
C PHE A 711 -22.52 20.37 7.63
N VAL A 712 -23.33 19.99 6.63
CA VAL A 712 -23.34 18.63 6.05
C VAL A 712 -22.18 18.37 5.09
N GLU A 713 -21.63 19.38 4.41
CA GLU A 713 -20.46 19.19 3.52
C GLU A 713 -19.15 18.86 4.28
N GLY A 714 -19.10 19.04 5.61
CA GLY A 714 -17.85 18.97 6.39
C GLY A 714 -17.46 17.60 6.98
N THR A 715 -18.29 16.55 6.86
CA THR A 715 -18.15 15.34 7.70
C THR A 715 -18.21 13.98 6.97
N THR A 716 -17.72 13.91 5.72
CA THR A 716 -17.46 12.62 5.04
C THR A 716 -15.97 12.26 5.05
N GLY A 717 -15.65 11.05 5.52
CA GLY A 717 -14.28 10.55 5.65
C GLY A 717 -13.77 10.54 7.10
N LEU A 718 -13.72 9.36 7.70
CA LEU A 718 -13.00 9.04 8.94
C LEU A 718 -12.71 7.53 8.95
N VAL A 719 -11.61 7.14 9.61
CA VAL A 719 -11.09 5.78 9.81
C VAL A 719 -10.26 5.25 8.63
N GLN A 720 -8.96 5.57 8.66
CA GLN A 720 -7.90 4.70 8.12
C GLN A 720 -6.58 4.80 8.92
N SER A 721 -6.61 5.30 10.17
CA SER A 721 -5.43 5.72 10.96
C SER A 721 -5.21 4.96 12.29
N VAL A 722 -5.77 3.76 12.45
CA VAL A 722 -5.47 2.87 13.60
C VAL A 722 -4.41 1.80 13.27
N ALA A 723 -4.18 1.52 11.97
CA ALA A 723 -3.28 0.45 11.53
C ALA A 723 -1.82 0.54 12.05
N PRO A 724 -1.07 1.66 11.91
CA PRO A 724 0.37 1.64 12.13
C PRO A 724 0.77 1.45 13.60
N LYS A 725 -0.02 1.92 14.58
CA LYS A 725 0.32 1.76 16.01
C LYS A 725 0.15 0.33 16.53
N ILE A 726 -0.78 -0.44 15.97
CA ILE A 726 -0.85 -1.89 16.26
C ILE A 726 0.32 -2.60 15.57
N GLN A 727 0.67 -2.19 14.35
CA GLN A 727 1.80 -2.75 13.60
C GLN A 727 3.16 -2.49 14.27
N GLU A 728 3.33 -1.34 14.91
CA GLU A 728 4.49 -0.97 15.74
C GLU A 728 4.56 -1.76 17.06
N ILE A 729 3.43 -2.00 17.72
CA ILE A 729 3.39 -2.87 18.91
C ILE A 729 3.66 -4.34 18.54
N VAL A 730 3.15 -4.80 17.39
CA VAL A 730 3.39 -6.15 16.87
C VAL A 730 4.84 -6.33 16.39
N SER A 731 5.46 -5.32 15.77
CA SER A 731 6.87 -5.40 15.38
C SER A 731 7.81 -5.40 16.59
N ASN A 732 7.57 -4.53 17.58
CA ASN A 732 8.32 -4.54 18.84
C ASN A 732 8.07 -5.81 19.67
N SER A 733 6.87 -6.41 19.60
CA SER A 733 6.61 -7.73 20.17
C SER A 733 7.37 -8.83 19.42
N LYS A 734 7.45 -8.74 18.08
CA LYS A 734 8.17 -9.71 17.23
C LYS A 734 9.68 -9.67 17.48
N THR A 735 10.30 -8.49 17.59
CA THR A 735 11.74 -8.38 17.90
C THR A 735 12.07 -8.83 19.32
N LEU A 736 11.18 -8.60 20.31
CA LEU A 736 11.33 -9.17 21.65
C LEU A 736 11.13 -10.70 21.65
N LEU A 737 10.23 -11.24 20.82
CA LEU A 737 10.03 -12.68 20.67
C LEU A 737 11.23 -13.34 19.97
N GLU A 738 11.79 -12.71 18.94
CA GLU A 738 13.02 -13.15 18.25
C GLU A 738 14.22 -13.16 19.19
N ASN A 739 14.48 -12.06 19.93
CA ASN A 739 15.52 -12.01 20.96
C ASN A 739 15.33 -13.01 22.13
N SER A 740 14.13 -13.59 22.29
CA SER A 740 13.86 -14.61 23.31
C SER A 740 13.95 -16.06 22.79
N LYS A 741 13.83 -16.28 21.47
CA LYS A 741 14.03 -17.61 20.85
C LYS A 741 15.47 -18.11 21.04
N ASP A 742 16.45 -17.22 20.98
CA ASP A 742 17.88 -17.54 21.18
C ASP A 742 18.22 -18.10 22.57
N ARG A 743 17.31 -17.99 23.55
CA ARG A 743 17.48 -18.53 24.92
C ARG A 743 16.65 -19.78 25.21
N LEU A 744 15.92 -20.32 24.23
CA LEU A 744 15.01 -21.47 24.39
C LEU A 744 15.27 -22.61 23.38
N PHE A 745 16.50 -22.71 22.87
CA PHE A 745 16.92 -23.79 21.97
C PHE A 745 17.08 -25.13 22.73
N VAL A 746 15.98 -25.87 22.88
CA VAL A 746 15.98 -27.22 23.48
C VAL A 746 16.48 -28.24 22.46
N VAL A 747 17.74 -28.66 22.60
CA VAL A 747 18.40 -29.60 21.68
C VAL A 747 17.72 -30.98 21.76
N ARG A 748 16.98 -31.35 20.71
CA ARG A 748 16.44 -32.71 20.53
C ARG A 748 17.50 -33.65 19.96
N THR A 749 18.20 -34.36 20.84
CA THR A 749 19.12 -35.45 20.50
C THR A 749 18.42 -36.83 20.51
N TRP A 750 19.17 -37.87 20.14
CA TRP A 750 18.87 -39.29 20.34
C TRP A 750 20.09 -39.97 20.97
N ASP A 751 19.86 -40.88 21.92
CA ASP A 751 20.93 -41.55 22.66
C ASP A 751 21.47 -42.80 21.93
N ASP A 752 20.59 -43.58 21.28
CA ASP A 752 20.94 -44.79 20.52
C ASP A 752 21.51 -44.51 19.12
N MET A 753 22.58 -43.70 19.03
CA MET A 753 23.25 -43.44 17.75
C MET A 753 23.95 -44.68 17.15
N GLY A 754 24.14 -45.76 17.93
CA GLY A 754 24.83 -46.99 17.50
C GLY A 754 24.08 -47.85 16.48
N VAL A 755 22.86 -47.46 16.08
CA VAL A 755 22.02 -48.19 15.12
C VAL A 755 22.34 -47.82 13.65
N TYR A 756 22.99 -46.68 13.40
CA TYR A 756 23.25 -46.15 12.06
C TYR A 756 24.74 -46.18 11.71
N ASP A 757 25.08 -46.64 10.50
CA ASP A 757 26.45 -46.62 10.00
C ASP A 757 26.80 -45.22 9.46
N MET A 758 27.52 -44.45 10.28
CA MET A 758 28.01 -43.12 9.91
C MET A 758 28.98 -43.14 8.70
N SER A 759 29.52 -44.28 8.28
CA SER A 759 30.36 -44.34 7.08
C SER A 759 29.60 -44.21 5.75
N GLN A 760 28.28 -44.44 5.78
CA GLN A 760 27.38 -44.27 4.62
C GLN A 760 26.96 -42.80 4.41
N TYR A 761 27.03 -41.98 5.46
CA TYR A 761 26.73 -40.55 5.42
C TYR A 761 27.96 -39.74 5.02
N SER A 762 27.83 -38.86 4.02
CA SER A 762 28.88 -37.89 3.70
C SER A 762 28.31 -36.57 3.18
N VAL A 763 29.06 -35.48 3.37
CA VAL A 763 28.77 -34.15 2.82
C VAL A 763 30.05 -33.56 2.27
N LYS A 764 30.00 -33.05 1.03
CA LYS A 764 31.15 -32.47 0.32
C LYS A 764 30.73 -31.18 -0.36
N LEU A 765 31.60 -30.18 -0.28
CA LEU A 765 31.47 -28.91 -0.99
C LEU A 765 32.02 -29.10 -2.41
N GLU A 766 31.17 -28.98 -3.43
CA GLU A 766 31.53 -29.11 -4.85
C GLU A 766 31.80 -27.72 -5.43
N THR A 767 32.99 -27.53 -6.01
CA THR A 767 33.41 -26.25 -6.58
C THR A 767 33.61 -26.36 -8.09
N SER A 768 32.94 -25.49 -8.86
CA SER A 768 33.05 -25.43 -10.33
C SER A 768 34.45 -25.03 -10.84
N LYS A 769 35.26 -24.41 -9.98
CA LYS A 769 36.62 -23.95 -10.24
C LYS A 769 37.54 -24.50 -9.13
N GLN A 770 38.86 -24.52 -9.33
CA GLN A 770 39.75 -24.79 -8.20
C GLN A 770 39.57 -23.69 -7.14
N PRO A 771 39.25 -24.03 -5.88
CA PRO A 771 39.06 -23.02 -4.84
C PRO A 771 40.38 -22.32 -4.55
N MET A 772 40.34 -21.01 -4.31
CA MET A 772 41.51 -20.31 -3.80
C MET A 772 41.79 -20.83 -2.39
N LEU A 773 43.04 -21.18 -2.11
CA LEU A 773 43.49 -21.59 -0.78
C LEU A 773 44.09 -20.37 -0.07
N ASN A 774 43.68 -20.11 1.17
CA ASN A 774 44.34 -19.11 2.00
C ASN A 774 45.72 -19.59 2.47
N ALA A 775 46.46 -18.72 3.17
CA ALA A 775 47.81 -19.02 3.67
C ALA A 775 47.89 -20.21 4.66
N ALA A 776 46.75 -20.69 5.18
CA ALA A 776 46.64 -21.87 6.04
C ALA A 776 46.15 -23.13 5.29
N GLY A 777 46.01 -23.08 3.96
CA GLY A 777 45.54 -24.21 3.15
C GLY A 777 44.03 -24.47 3.22
N VAL A 778 43.24 -23.50 3.70
CA VAL A 778 41.78 -23.61 3.80
C VAL A 778 41.14 -23.05 2.51
N PRO A 779 40.14 -23.72 1.90
CA PRO A 779 39.38 -23.18 0.76
C PRO A 779 38.64 -21.88 1.10
N THR A 780 38.78 -20.86 0.26
CA THR A 780 38.18 -19.54 0.42
C THR A 780 37.21 -19.21 -0.73
N PHE A 781 36.02 -18.73 -0.36
CA PHE A 781 34.92 -18.36 -1.24
C PHE A 781 34.54 -16.89 -1.05
N GLN A 782 33.92 -16.26 -2.06
CA GLN A 782 33.51 -14.86 -1.98
C GLN A 782 32.17 -14.69 -1.24
N LEU A 783 32.02 -13.57 -0.53
CA LEU A 783 30.76 -13.25 0.15
C LEU A 783 29.60 -13.15 -0.86
N GLY A 784 28.57 -13.97 -0.62
CA GLY A 784 27.39 -14.12 -1.49
C GLY A 784 27.52 -15.15 -2.61
N GLU A 785 28.65 -15.87 -2.73
CA GLU A 785 28.86 -16.91 -3.75
C GLU A 785 28.00 -18.16 -3.47
N LYS A 786 27.39 -18.73 -4.52
CA LYS A 786 26.55 -19.94 -4.43
C LYS A 786 27.40 -21.14 -4.03
N LEU A 787 26.99 -21.84 -2.97
CA LEU A 787 27.70 -23.02 -2.45
C LEU A 787 26.92 -24.29 -2.80
N ILE A 788 27.54 -25.17 -3.58
CA ILE A 788 26.95 -26.42 -4.06
C ILE A 788 27.45 -27.57 -3.18
N ILE A 789 26.52 -28.33 -2.61
CA ILE A 789 26.81 -29.37 -1.63
C ILE A 789 26.30 -30.71 -2.13
N SER A 790 27.18 -31.66 -2.43
CA SER A 790 26.75 -33.05 -2.63
C SER A 790 26.78 -33.83 -1.32
N TRP A 791 25.83 -34.74 -1.19
CA TRP A 791 25.63 -35.54 0.01
C TRP A 791 25.40 -37.02 -0.37
N THR A 792 25.71 -37.92 0.56
CA THR A 792 25.32 -39.33 0.50
C THR A 792 24.63 -39.73 1.79
N ALA A 793 23.67 -40.65 1.68
CA ALA A 793 22.97 -41.27 2.81
C ALA A 793 22.51 -42.70 2.41
N PRO A 794 22.28 -43.63 3.36
CA PRO A 794 21.73 -44.95 3.04
C PRO A 794 20.28 -44.86 2.55
N LEU A 795 19.81 -45.87 1.81
CA LEU A 795 18.43 -45.95 1.26
C LEU A 795 17.29 -45.76 2.29
N ASN A 796 17.56 -45.98 3.57
CA ASN A 796 16.61 -45.81 4.68
C ASN A 796 16.82 -44.51 5.49
N HIS A 797 17.47 -43.50 4.90
CA HIS A 797 17.62 -42.18 5.52
C HIS A 797 16.27 -41.48 5.77
N GLY A 798 16.29 -40.44 6.59
CA GLY A 798 15.06 -39.88 7.14
C GLY A 798 14.38 -38.93 6.17
N THR A 799 13.04 -39.01 6.14
CA THR A 799 12.17 -38.12 5.35
C THR A 799 12.23 -36.64 5.76
N LYS A 800 12.95 -36.33 6.84
CA LYS A 800 13.22 -34.97 7.34
C LYS A 800 14.72 -34.76 7.62
N ASP A 801 15.58 -35.40 6.83
CA ASP A 801 17.02 -35.16 6.89
C ASP A 801 17.32 -33.78 6.27
N TRP A 802 18.29 -33.06 6.83
CA TRP A 802 18.58 -31.68 6.46
C TRP A 802 20.07 -31.35 6.58
N ILE A 803 20.49 -30.31 5.88
CA ILE A 803 21.87 -29.79 5.91
C ILE A 803 21.81 -28.33 6.35
N GLY A 804 22.68 -27.93 7.28
CA GLY A 804 22.82 -26.56 7.76
C GLY A 804 24.27 -26.07 7.72
N ILE A 805 24.45 -24.75 7.53
CA ILE A 805 25.77 -24.09 7.59
C ILE A 805 25.98 -23.43 8.96
N TYR A 806 27.16 -23.65 9.54
CA TYR A 806 27.54 -23.18 10.87
C TYR A 806 28.92 -22.55 10.84
N LYS A 807 29.16 -21.53 11.68
CA LYS A 807 30.52 -21.02 11.91
C LYS A 807 31.25 -22.03 12.82
N VAL A 808 32.47 -22.42 12.46
CA VAL A 808 33.18 -23.58 13.08
C VAL A 808 33.28 -23.42 14.61
N SER A 809 33.55 -22.21 15.11
CA SER A 809 33.68 -21.92 16.54
C SER A 809 32.36 -21.84 17.33
N SER A 810 31.21 -22.13 16.71
CA SER A 810 29.89 -22.00 17.35
C SER A 810 29.40 -23.25 18.08
N ASN A 811 29.91 -24.44 17.75
CA ASN A 811 29.46 -25.70 18.35
C ASN A 811 30.58 -26.34 19.19
N GLN A 812 30.24 -26.78 20.40
CA GLN A 812 31.21 -27.40 21.33
C GLN A 812 31.69 -28.80 20.88
N THR A 813 30.95 -29.46 19.97
CA THR A 813 31.33 -30.77 19.42
C THR A 813 30.98 -30.87 17.94
N HIS A 814 31.59 -31.84 17.25
CA HIS A 814 31.22 -32.25 15.89
C HIS A 814 30.11 -33.32 15.85
N LYS A 815 29.64 -33.82 17.01
CA LYS A 815 28.59 -34.87 17.10
C LYS A 815 27.17 -34.33 17.24
N VAL A 816 27.02 -33.15 17.85
CA VAL A 816 25.73 -32.50 18.08
C VAL A 816 25.85 -31.00 17.76
N THR A 817 24.79 -30.44 17.18
CA THR A 817 24.65 -29.00 16.98
C THR A 817 23.87 -28.37 18.15
N ASN A 818 24.51 -27.45 18.87
CA ASN A 818 23.95 -26.81 20.07
C ASN A 818 23.47 -25.37 19.80
N ILE A 819 23.62 -24.85 18.58
CA ILE A 819 23.17 -23.52 18.16
C ILE A 819 22.39 -23.62 16.85
N ALA A 820 21.28 -22.87 16.73
CA ALA A 820 20.43 -22.87 15.54
C ALA A 820 21.16 -22.37 14.27
N SER A 821 20.77 -22.86 13.10
CA SER A 821 21.28 -22.41 11.78
C SER A 821 20.76 -21.03 11.36
N HIS A 822 19.88 -20.39 12.14
CA HIS A 822 19.26 -19.09 11.84
C HIS A 822 18.60 -19.06 10.43
N GLY A 823 17.87 -20.12 10.07
CA GLY A 823 17.19 -20.25 8.77
C GLY A 823 18.08 -20.75 7.62
N ARG A 824 19.41 -20.81 7.82
CA ARG A 824 20.40 -21.26 6.83
C ARG A 824 20.52 -22.78 6.78
N TYR A 825 19.42 -23.41 6.40
CA TYR A 825 19.33 -24.85 6.19
C TYR A 825 18.39 -25.18 5.03
N LEU A 826 18.61 -26.36 4.45
CA LEU A 826 17.79 -26.97 3.40
C LEU A 826 17.51 -28.43 3.79
N PHE A 827 16.34 -28.94 3.44
CA PHE A 827 16.07 -30.38 3.55
C PHE A 827 16.79 -31.13 2.42
N VAL A 828 17.22 -32.35 2.75
CA VAL A 828 17.93 -33.27 1.86
C VAL A 828 16.99 -33.78 0.77
N ILE A 829 15.76 -34.14 1.16
CA ILE A 829 14.69 -34.54 0.25
C ILE A 829 13.89 -33.28 -0.11
N ARG A 830 13.70 -33.03 -1.41
CA ARG A 830 12.69 -32.06 -1.87
C ARG A 830 11.32 -32.63 -1.51
N ASP A 831 10.53 -31.91 -0.71
CA ASP A 831 9.16 -32.30 -0.37
C ASP A 831 8.32 -32.44 -1.65
N LYS A 832 8.18 -33.68 -2.13
CA LYS A 832 7.37 -34.04 -3.28
C LYS A 832 5.93 -33.89 -2.83
N GLY A 833 5.35 -32.70 -3.05
CA GLY A 833 3.99 -32.34 -2.70
C GLY A 833 2.98 -33.30 -3.32
N LEU A 834 2.73 -34.41 -2.63
CA LEU A 834 2.05 -35.58 -3.13
C LEU A 834 0.54 -35.50 -2.86
N GLU A 835 -0.22 -35.96 -3.84
CA GLU A 835 -1.67 -35.99 -3.82
C GLU A 835 -2.17 -37.00 -2.77
N GLY A 836 -2.55 -36.51 -1.58
CA GLY A 836 -3.26 -37.29 -0.55
C GLY A 836 -2.36 -38.07 0.41
N GLY A 837 -2.02 -37.48 1.56
CA GLY A 837 -1.09 -38.10 2.52
C GLY A 837 -1.09 -37.58 3.96
N GLN A 838 -2.22 -37.04 4.44
CA GLN A 838 -2.61 -36.93 5.86
C GLN A 838 -1.52 -36.86 6.96
N ASP A 839 -1.33 -35.68 7.57
CA ASP A 839 -1.35 -35.55 9.04
C ASP A 839 -1.71 -34.11 9.51
N PRO A 840 -2.73 -33.90 10.38
CA PRO A 840 -3.19 -32.56 10.74
C PRO A 840 -2.74 -32.09 12.12
N GLY A 841 -1.64 -31.33 12.20
CA GLY A 841 -1.37 -30.48 13.37
C GLY A 841 0.09 -30.40 13.86
N LEU A 842 0.94 -29.69 13.12
CA LEU A 842 2.13 -29.01 13.63
C LEU A 842 2.47 -27.84 12.67
N ASP A 843 2.97 -26.73 13.20
CA ASP A 843 2.98 -25.45 12.47
C ASP A 843 3.99 -25.40 11.32
N GLY A 844 3.50 -25.61 10.10
CA GLY A 844 4.27 -25.58 8.85
C GLY A 844 4.68 -24.18 8.36
N ASP A 845 4.98 -23.25 9.26
CA ASP A 845 5.49 -21.92 8.91
C ASP A 845 7.02 -21.95 8.72
N HIS A 846 7.47 -21.52 7.53
CA HIS A 846 8.88 -21.28 7.16
C HIS A 846 9.83 -22.50 7.01
N ALA A 847 9.32 -23.74 7.00
CA ALA A 847 10.13 -24.90 6.63
C ALA A 847 10.45 -24.89 5.11
N GLY A 848 11.73 -24.94 4.75
CA GLY A 848 12.18 -25.12 3.36
C GLY A 848 12.24 -23.85 2.49
N LEU A 849 11.13 -23.11 2.33
CA LEU A 849 11.03 -22.02 1.34
C LEU A 849 12.13 -20.95 1.49
N GLY A 850 12.92 -20.78 0.43
CA GLY A 850 13.98 -19.77 0.26
C GLY A 850 14.83 -20.09 -0.99
N ASP A 851 15.82 -19.25 -1.28
CA ASP A 851 16.57 -19.24 -2.57
C ASP A 851 17.50 -20.44 -2.84
N GLY A 852 17.32 -21.57 -2.15
CA GLY A 852 18.14 -22.77 -2.33
C GLY A 852 17.43 -23.84 -3.15
N ASP A 853 18.17 -24.59 -3.95
CA ASP A 853 17.64 -25.69 -4.75
C ASP A 853 18.12 -27.06 -4.24
N VAL A 854 17.38 -28.11 -4.60
CA VAL A 854 17.57 -29.51 -4.21
C VAL A 854 17.41 -30.37 -5.46
N SER A 855 18.46 -31.10 -5.85
CA SER A 855 18.44 -32.00 -7.00
C SER A 855 17.53 -33.21 -6.73
N GLU A 856 17.22 -33.96 -7.78
CA GLU A 856 16.66 -35.30 -7.61
C GLU A 856 17.71 -36.25 -7.01
N GLU A 857 17.23 -37.34 -6.42
CA GLU A 857 18.03 -38.36 -5.73
C GLU A 857 18.44 -39.45 -6.73
N GLU A 858 19.74 -39.77 -6.77
CA GLU A 858 20.30 -40.86 -7.58
C GLU A 858 20.74 -42.01 -6.66
N VAL A 859 20.33 -43.25 -6.96
CA VAL A 859 20.81 -44.44 -6.25
C VAL A 859 22.10 -44.92 -6.90
N VAL A 860 23.19 -44.92 -6.13
CA VAL A 860 24.54 -45.23 -6.60
C VAL A 860 25.09 -46.42 -5.83
N TRP A 861 25.70 -47.37 -6.55
CA TRP A 861 26.43 -48.49 -5.96
C TRP A 861 27.84 -48.07 -5.54
N VAL A 862 28.15 -48.16 -4.24
CA VAL A 862 29.46 -47.87 -3.68
C VAL A 862 29.84 -48.97 -2.69
N ASN A 863 31.02 -49.56 -2.85
CA ASN A 863 31.55 -50.63 -1.97
C ASN A 863 30.56 -51.80 -1.74
N GLU A 864 29.93 -52.29 -2.82
CA GLU A 864 28.92 -53.37 -2.80
C GLU A 864 27.63 -53.04 -2.02
N GLN A 865 27.37 -51.76 -1.74
CA GLN A 865 26.14 -51.27 -1.09
C GLN A 865 25.42 -50.23 -1.97
N GLU A 866 24.10 -50.20 -1.90
CA GLU A 866 23.26 -49.16 -2.51
C GLU A 866 23.11 -47.96 -1.56
N ILE A 867 23.49 -46.77 -2.02
CA ILE A 867 23.33 -45.51 -1.28
C ILE A 867 22.63 -44.45 -2.13
N CYS A 868 21.86 -43.59 -1.49
CA CYS A 868 21.31 -42.38 -2.11
C CYS A 868 22.40 -41.30 -2.19
N ARG A 869 22.48 -40.63 -3.33
CA ARG A 869 23.25 -39.40 -3.54
C ARG A 869 22.32 -38.28 -4.01
N GLY A 870 22.57 -37.06 -3.56
CA GLY A 870 21.94 -35.87 -4.11
C GLY A 870 22.82 -34.63 -3.96
N GLN A 871 22.28 -33.49 -4.37
CA GLN A 871 22.94 -32.20 -4.33
C GLN A 871 21.97 -31.13 -3.81
N VAL A 872 22.45 -30.21 -2.96
CA VAL A 872 21.70 -29.02 -2.52
C VAL A 872 22.53 -27.76 -2.75
N VAL A 873 21.88 -26.69 -3.18
CA VAL A 873 22.52 -25.41 -3.54
C VAL A 873 22.10 -24.34 -2.55
N PHE A 874 23.06 -23.82 -1.79
CA PHE A 874 22.83 -22.69 -0.89
C PHE A 874 23.05 -21.37 -1.63
N SER A 875 22.00 -20.55 -1.72
CA SER A 875 22.07 -19.18 -2.25
C SER A 875 21.29 -18.17 -1.38
N GLY A 876 21.50 -16.87 -1.64
CA GLY A 876 20.70 -15.78 -1.08
C GLY A 876 20.54 -15.80 0.44
N ASP A 877 19.31 -15.88 0.93
CA ASP A 877 19.00 -15.90 2.38
C ASP A 877 19.61 -17.12 3.11
N LYS A 878 19.91 -18.21 2.39
CA LYS A 878 20.53 -19.42 2.97
C LYS A 878 22.04 -19.26 3.22
N LEU A 879 22.68 -18.20 2.71
CA LEU A 879 24.12 -17.93 2.90
C LEU A 879 24.40 -17.01 4.12
N PRO A 880 25.57 -17.14 4.76
CA PRO A 880 25.99 -16.24 5.83
C PRO A 880 26.57 -14.94 5.24
N TRP A 881 25.80 -13.86 5.33
CA TRP A 881 26.22 -12.52 4.92
C TRP A 881 27.15 -11.85 5.94
N PHE A 882 28.26 -12.52 6.30
CA PHE A 882 29.38 -12.03 7.09
C PHE A 882 30.62 -12.92 6.87
N GLN A 883 31.82 -12.35 7.04
CA GLN A 883 33.08 -13.08 6.89
C GLN A 883 33.34 -14.08 8.03
N GLY A 884 34.09 -15.15 7.72
CA GLY A 884 34.59 -16.10 8.71
C GLY A 884 34.75 -17.53 8.18
N THR A 885 35.11 -18.45 9.08
CA THR A 885 35.26 -19.88 8.78
C THR A 885 34.00 -20.66 9.13
N PHE A 886 33.50 -21.45 8.17
CA PHE A 886 32.25 -22.21 8.25
C PHE A 886 32.46 -23.69 7.95
N GLU A 887 31.47 -24.49 8.34
CA GLU A 887 31.33 -25.92 8.03
C GLU A 887 29.85 -26.22 7.75
N PHE A 888 29.57 -27.16 6.85
CA PHE A 888 28.23 -27.75 6.71
C PHE A 888 28.12 -29.00 7.58
N ARG A 889 26.92 -29.23 8.13
CA ARG A 889 26.58 -30.41 8.94
C ARG A 889 25.31 -31.07 8.38
N TYR A 890 25.33 -32.39 8.30
CA TYR A 890 24.16 -33.23 7.98
C TYR A 890 23.45 -33.64 9.25
N HIS A 891 22.13 -33.51 9.27
CA HIS A 891 21.25 -33.76 10.39
C HIS A 891 20.15 -34.74 9.99
N HIS A 892 19.90 -35.74 10.85
CA HIS A 892 18.91 -36.79 10.59
C HIS A 892 17.55 -36.48 11.26
N HIS A 893 16.48 -36.70 10.52
CA HIS A 893 15.08 -36.81 10.96
C HIS A 893 14.61 -35.70 11.92
N ASP A 894 14.82 -34.43 11.55
CA ASP A 894 14.45 -33.25 12.36
C ASP A 894 15.08 -33.24 13.78
N ARG A 895 16.31 -33.79 13.91
CA ARG A 895 17.14 -33.78 15.13
C ARG A 895 18.46 -33.04 14.92
N TYR A 896 19.18 -32.79 16.03
CA TYR A 896 20.46 -32.06 16.01
C TYR A 896 21.71 -32.94 16.12
N ASN A 897 21.55 -34.27 16.09
CA ASN A 897 22.64 -35.22 15.94
C ASN A 897 23.27 -35.06 14.53
N VAL A 898 24.59 -34.98 14.47
CA VAL A 898 25.35 -34.74 13.23
C VAL A 898 25.84 -36.06 12.65
N MET A 899 25.35 -36.44 11.48
CA MET A 899 25.74 -37.71 10.82
C MET A 899 27.05 -37.56 10.03
N ALA A 900 27.24 -36.40 9.39
CA ALA A 900 28.42 -36.05 8.61
C ALA A 900 28.66 -34.53 8.63
N HIS A 901 29.89 -34.09 8.36
CA HIS A 901 30.23 -32.67 8.23
C HIS A 901 31.35 -32.45 7.21
N THR A 902 31.45 -31.23 6.66
CA THR A 902 32.54 -30.86 5.75
C THR A 902 33.82 -30.50 6.51
N SER A 903 34.96 -30.51 5.82
CA SER A 903 36.12 -29.72 6.26
C SER A 903 35.74 -28.23 6.40
N PRO A 904 36.43 -27.47 7.28
CA PRO A 904 36.30 -26.02 7.32
C PRO A 904 36.60 -25.35 5.98
N PHE A 905 35.87 -24.27 5.69
CA PHE A 905 36.12 -23.37 4.56
C PHE A 905 35.89 -21.92 5.00
N GLU A 906 36.45 -20.95 4.29
CA GLU A 906 36.36 -19.53 4.61
C GLU A 906 35.44 -18.80 3.62
N ILE A 907 34.58 -17.92 4.12
CA ILE A 907 33.87 -16.94 3.29
C ILE A 907 34.45 -15.56 3.60
N ASN A 908 34.96 -14.89 2.57
CA ASN A 908 35.68 -13.61 2.71
C ASN A 908 35.24 -12.62 1.61
N LEU A 909 35.59 -11.35 1.75
CA LEU A 909 35.40 -10.30 0.73
C LEU A 909 36.65 -9.40 0.75
N PRO A 910 37.26 -9.07 -0.40
CA PRO A 910 38.53 -8.34 -0.41
C PRO A 910 38.43 -6.98 0.30
N ASN A 911 39.33 -6.73 1.26
CA ASN A 911 39.46 -5.43 1.90
C ASN A 911 40.47 -4.56 1.12
N TYR A 912 40.07 -3.31 0.82
CA TYR A 912 40.87 -2.29 0.15
C TYR A 912 41.08 -1.04 1.02
N GLU A 913 40.72 -1.09 2.31
CA GLU A 913 40.83 0.01 3.28
C GLU A 913 42.25 0.62 3.35
N GLU A 914 43.31 -0.19 3.23
CA GLU A 914 44.70 0.28 3.25
C GLU A 914 45.14 0.99 1.94
N LEU A 915 44.44 0.77 0.82
CA LEU A 915 44.79 1.37 -0.48
C LEU A 915 44.41 2.86 -0.53
N LYS A 916 45.41 3.72 -0.72
CA LYS A 916 45.23 5.16 -0.91
C LYS A 916 44.83 5.48 -2.36
N ASP A 917 44.00 6.51 -2.54
CA ASP A 917 43.56 7.07 -3.83
C ASP A 917 43.07 6.07 -4.89
N ILE A 918 42.18 5.14 -4.50
CA ILE A 918 41.48 4.26 -5.45
C ILE A 918 40.58 5.11 -6.37
N PRO A 919 40.70 5.01 -7.71
CA PRO A 919 39.86 5.77 -8.63
C PRO A 919 38.43 5.21 -8.70
N VAL A 920 37.46 6.10 -8.96
CA VAL A 920 36.01 5.78 -9.02
C VAL A 920 35.70 4.60 -9.95
N GLY A 921 36.36 4.53 -11.11
CA GLY A 921 36.17 3.43 -12.08
C GLY A 921 36.57 2.05 -11.53
N SER A 922 37.63 1.97 -10.73
CA SER A 922 38.04 0.71 -10.10
C SER A 922 37.12 0.32 -8.96
N ILE A 923 36.68 1.28 -8.14
CA ILE A 923 35.67 1.04 -7.08
C ILE A 923 34.39 0.51 -7.71
N SER A 924 33.91 1.15 -8.77
CA SER A 924 32.62 0.83 -9.40
C SER A 924 32.63 -0.53 -10.11
N GLN A 925 33.71 -0.86 -10.82
CA GLN A 925 33.92 -2.18 -11.41
C GLN A 925 34.05 -3.29 -10.37
N THR A 926 34.71 -3.03 -9.23
CA THR A 926 34.89 -4.02 -8.15
C THR A 926 33.61 -4.24 -7.35
N LEU A 927 32.79 -3.20 -7.20
CA LEU A 927 31.51 -3.26 -6.49
C LEU A 927 30.44 -4.04 -7.28
N LEU A 928 30.43 -3.98 -8.62
CA LEU A 928 29.39 -4.58 -9.45
C LEU A 928 29.20 -6.11 -9.23
N PRO A 929 30.24 -6.97 -9.25
CA PRO A 929 30.09 -8.40 -8.97
C PRO A 929 29.58 -8.72 -7.57
N TYR A 930 29.90 -7.89 -6.57
CA TYR A 930 29.36 -8.06 -5.21
C TYR A 930 27.88 -7.68 -5.15
N VAL A 931 27.48 -6.59 -5.82
CA VAL A 931 26.07 -6.19 -5.93
C VAL A 931 25.26 -7.25 -6.67
N GLN A 932 25.77 -7.82 -7.77
CA GLN A 932 25.11 -8.91 -8.50
C GLN A 932 24.80 -10.11 -7.58
N ARG A 933 25.75 -10.52 -6.72
CA ARG A 933 25.50 -11.55 -5.70
C ARG A 933 24.52 -11.14 -4.61
N CYS A 934 24.42 -9.85 -4.27
CA CYS A 934 23.40 -9.36 -3.34
C CYS A 934 21.96 -9.54 -3.90
N PHE A 935 21.82 -9.51 -5.23
CA PHE A 935 20.62 -9.84 -6.01
C PHE A 935 20.53 -11.35 -6.36
N ASN A 936 21.25 -12.24 -5.64
CA ASN A 936 21.29 -13.69 -5.87
C ASN A 936 21.75 -14.11 -7.29
N GLU A 937 22.33 -13.18 -8.07
CA GLU A 937 22.63 -13.31 -9.50
C GLU A 937 21.38 -13.61 -10.37
N ASP A 938 20.21 -13.07 -9.98
CA ASP A 938 18.97 -13.13 -10.76
C ASP A 938 19.05 -12.28 -12.04
N GLU A 939 18.95 -12.93 -13.20
CA GLU A 939 19.02 -12.30 -14.53
C GLU A 939 17.94 -11.24 -14.82
N ASP A 940 16.81 -11.24 -14.09
CA ASP A 940 15.74 -10.25 -14.30
C ASP A 940 15.86 -9.01 -13.38
N THR A 941 16.65 -9.06 -12.29
CA THR A 941 16.79 -7.94 -11.35
C THR A 941 18.22 -7.45 -11.10
N MET A 942 19.27 -8.25 -11.35
CA MET A 942 20.65 -7.82 -11.12
C MET A 942 21.12 -6.77 -12.14
N PRO A 943 21.92 -5.77 -11.73
CA PRO A 943 22.54 -4.84 -12.68
C PRO A 943 23.59 -5.56 -13.55
N CYS A 944 23.50 -5.41 -14.86
CA CYS A 944 24.48 -5.89 -15.83
C CYS A 944 25.64 -4.91 -16.03
N THR A 945 25.37 -3.60 -15.98
CA THR A 945 26.39 -2.54 -16.11
C THR A 945 26.57 -1.72 -14.83
N VAL A 946 27.60 -0.87 -14.81
CA VAL A 946 28.00 -0.12 -13.62
C VAL A 946 27.16 1.14 -13.39
N ASP A 947 26.64 1.71 -14.48
CA ASP A 947 25.76 2.86 -14.55
C ASP A 947 24.27 2.49 -14.45
N GLU A 948 23.93 1.22 -14.72
CA GLU A 948 22.56 0.69 -14.62
C GLU A 948 21.96 0.88 -13.22
N LYS A 949 20.66 1.15 -13.19
CA LYS A 949 19.94 1.45 -11.96
C LYS A 949 19.35 0.18 -11.35
N PHE A 950 19.52 -0.01 -10.05
CA PHE A 950 18.99 -1.14 -9.30
C PHE A 950 17.46 -1.23 -9.44
N ILE A 951 16.96 -2.43 -9.75
CA ILE A 951 15.53 -2.71 -9.92
C ILE A 951 15.06 -3.54 -8.71
N MET A 952 13.83 -3.29 -8.23
CA MET A 952 13.20 -4.03 -7.12
C MET A 952 14.04 -4.19 -5.83
N ILE A 953 14.95 -3.25 -5.55
CA ILE A 953 15.79 -3.30 -4.34
C ILE A 953 14.93 -3.27 -3.06
N ASN A 954 15.13 -4.27 -2.19
CA ASN A 954 14.51 -4.35 -0.88
C ASN A 954 15.50 -3.94 0.24
N GLN A 955 15.00 -3.82 1.47
CA GLN A 955 15.83 -3.40 2.62
C GLN A 955 16.99 -4.38 2.92
N GLN A 956 16.78 -5.69 2.74
CA GLN A 956 17.80 -6.71 2.98
C GLN A 956 18.95 -6.61 1.96
N ILE A 957 18.62 -6.45 0.67
CA ILE A 957 19.60 -6.26 -0.42
C ILE A 957 20.41 -4.97 -0.18
N ALA A 958 19.73 -3.87 0.18
CA ALA A 958 20.42 -2.61 0.52
C ALA A 958 21.36 -2.75 1.72
N GLN A 959 20.97 -3.50 2.76
CA GLN A 959 21.82 -3.82 3.92
C GLN A 959 23.01 -4.71 3.53
N ARG A 960 22.84 -5.71 2.65
CA ARG A 960 23.96 -6.52 2.11
C ARG A 960 24.98 -5.64 1.38
N ILE A 961 24.50 -4.74 0.53
CA ILE A 961 25.34 -3.83 -0.27
C ILE A 961 26.16 -2.91 0.65
N VAL A 962 25.52 -2.24 1.62
CA VAL A 962 26.22 -1.41 2.61
C VAL A 962 27.25 -2.20 3.42
N LYS A 963 26.88 -3.39 3.90
CA LYS A 963 27.79 -4.23 4.69
C LYS A 963 29.02 -4.67 3.89
N GLY A 964 28.87 -4.90 2.59
CA GLY A 964 30.00 -5.12 1.69
C GLY A 964 30.87 -3.88 1.53
N ILE A 965 30.28 -2.70 1.36
CA ILE A 965 31.03 -1.42 1.30
C ILE A 965 31.85 -1.18 2.57
N GLN A 966 31.28 -1.50 3.74
CA GLN A 966 31.98 -1.44 5.03
C GLN A 966 33.18 -2.40 5.06
N LEU A 967 32.99 -3.67 4.67
CA LEU A 967 34.05 -4.70 4.63
C LEU A 967 35.11 -4.47 3.54
N MET A 968 34.77 -3.80 2.44
CA MET A 968 35.67 -3.55 1.30
C MET A 968 36.44 -2.24 1.43
N TYR A 969 35.90 -1.22 2.10
CA TYR A 969 36.44 0.15 2.05
C TYR A 969 36.48 0.88 3.41
N GLY A 970 36.13 0.21 4.52
CA GLY A 970 36.13 0.81 5.87
C GLY A 970 35.02 1.85 6.11
N ILE A 971 34.06 2.01 5.19
CA ILE A 971 33.03 3.05 5.27
C ILE A 971 31.67 2.44 5.67
N GLU A 972 31.17 2.88 6.82
CA GLU A 972 29.79 2.65 7.21
C GLU A 972 28.85 3.68 6.58
N PHE A 973 27.80 3.20 5.91
CA PHE A 973 26.69 4.00 5.39
C PHE A 973 25.37 3.51 6.00
N ALA A 974 24.32 4.33 5.93
CA ALA A 974 22.96 3.86 6.18
C ALA A 974 22.44 3.12 4.94
N TRP A 975 21.61 2.08 5.10
CA TRP A 975 21.11 1.26 3.97
C TRP A 975 20.29 2.08 2.96
N GLU A 976 19.63 3.13 3.42
CA GLU A 976 18.89 4.11 2.62
C GLU A 976 19.78 4.80 1.58
N VAL A 977 21.11 4.89 1.80
CA VAL A 977 22.05 5.47 0.83
C VAL A 977 22.03 4.70 -0.50
N VAL A 978 21.82 3.38 -0.47
CA VAL A 978 21.74 2.55 -1.68
C VAL A 978 20.45 2.85 -2.45
N ALA A 979 19.35 3.12 -1.74
CA ALA A 979 18.07 3.54 -2.32
C ALA A 979 18.08 4.98 -2.86
N VAL A 980 19.04 5.81 -2.46
CA VAL A 980 19.29 7.15 -3.02
C VAL A 980 20.23 7.07 -4.23
N ASP A 981 21.40 6.42 -4.09
CA ASP A 981 22.39 6.40 -5.18
C ASP A 981 21.92 5.54 -6.36
N MET A 982 21.28 4.40 -6.09
CA MET A 982 20.63 3.52 -7.06
C MET A 982 21.50 2.93 -8.18
N SER A 983 22.82 3.17 -8.23
CA SER A 983 23.74 2.47 -9.15
C SER A 983 25.15 2.31 -8.56
N CYS A 984 25.90 1.33 -9.07
CA CYS A 984 27.28 1.05 -8.65
C CYS A 984 28.21 2.26 -8.87
N LEU A 985 28.02 2.99 -9.97
CA LEU A 985 28.77 4.20 -10.29
C LEU A 985 28.55 5.32 -9.26
N ARG A 986 27.31 5.57 -8.83
CA ARG A 986 27.01 6.62 -7.84
C ARG A 986 27.50 6.26 -6.45
N LEU A 987 27.31 5.00 -6.04
CA LEU A 987 27.92 4.47 -4.81
C LEU A 987 29.45 4.63 -4.85
N ALA A 988 30.11 4.32 -5.97
CA ALA A 988 31.56 4.49 -6.10
C ALA A 988 32.02 5.95 -5.99
N ILE A 989 31.27 6.91 -6.56
CA ILE A 989 31.54 8.35 -6.38
C ILE A 989 31.41 8.73 -4.89
N ARG A 990 30.38 8.24 -4.21
CA ARG A 990 30.17 8.49 -2.78
C ARG A 990 31.26 7.85 -1.91
N ILE A 991 31.66 6.60 -2.19
CA ILE A 991 32.76 5.90 -1.53
C ILE A 991 34.05 6.70 -1.69
N ALA A 992 34.43 7.09 -2.93
CA ALA A 992 35.63 7.88 -3.17
C ALA A 992 35.61 9.24 -2.44
N THR A 993 34.44 9.91 -2.41
CA THR A 993 34.26 11.19 -1.71
C THR A 993 34.37 11.02 -0.19
N ALA A 994 33.74 9.98 0.38
CA ALA A 994 33.83 9.65 1.80
C ALA A 994 35.26 9.27 2.20
N ARG A 995 35.95 8.43 1.41
CA ARG A 995 37.36 8.09 1.63
C ARG A 995 38.23 9.34 1.62
N ARG A 996 38.06 10.26 0.67
CA ARG A 996 38.81 11.52 0.62
C ARG A 996 38.54 12.44 1.81
N ALA A 997 37.30 12.48 2.30
CA ALA A 997 36.94 13.26 3.49
C ALA A 997 37.47 12.65 4.80
N LEU A 998 37.57 11.31 4.88
CA LEU A 998 38.02 10.57 6.07
C LEU A 998 39.53 10.29 6.10
N ALA A 999 40.24 10.39 4.96
CA ALA A 999 41.67 10.15 4.82
C ALA A 999 42.58 10.92 5.82
N PRO A 1000 42.26 12.14 6.31
CA PRO A 1000 43.04 12.79 7.36
C PRO A 1000 42.97 12.10 8.74
N PHE A 1001 42.03 11.16 8.92
CA PHE A 1001 41.71 10.52 10.21
C PHE A 1001 41.90 9.00 10.22
N SER A 1002 42.17 8.37 9.07
CA SER A 1002 42.52 6.95 8.99
C SER A 1002 43.92 6.72 9.56
N VAL A 1003 43.99 6.30 10.82
CA VAL A 1003 45.25 6.05 11.55
C VAL A 1003 46.01 4.89 10.91
N SER A 1004 47.23 5.16 10.45
CA SER A 1004 48.16 4.11 10.02
C SER A 1004 48.73 3.39 11.24
N THR A 1005 48.23 2.18 11.53
CA THR A 1005 48.85 1.27 12.49
C THR A 1005 50.31 1.00 12.07
N PRO A 1006 51.31 1.24 12.92
CA PRO A 1006 52.71 1.03 12.55
C PRO A 1006 53.00 -0.47 12.35
N SER A 1007 53.70 -0.83 11.28
CA SER A 1007 54.14 -2.19 11.02
C SER A 1007 55.20 -2.64 12.03
N PRO A 1008 55.17 -3.91 12.49
CA PRO A 1008 56.24 -4.47 13.30
C PRO A 1008 57.44 -4.83 12.41
N ASP A 1009 58.26 -3.83 12.08
CA ASP A 1009 59.44 -4.00 11.21
C ASP A 1009 60.50 -4.89 11.87
N THR A 1010 60.47 -6.18 11.52
CA THR A 1010 61.49 -7.17 11.92
C THR A 1010 62.80 -6.95 11.17
N ASN A 1011 63.59 -5.95 11.57
CA ASN A 1011 65.07 -5.94 11.49
C ASN A 1011 65.71 -4.69 12.15
N SER A 1012 65.54 -4.53 13.46
CA SER A 1012 66.51 -3.76 14.26
C SER A 1012 66.74 -4.43 15.62
N SER A 1013 68.00 -4.45 16.07
CA SER A 1013 68.40 -5.09 17.33
C SER A 1013 68.02 -4.22 18.54
N PRO A 1014 67.67 -4.84 19.69
CA PRO A 1014 67.11 -4.10 20.81
C PRO A 1014 68.14 -3.16 21.44
N ARG A 1015 67.89 -1.85 21.36
CA ARG A 1015 68.50 -0.88 22.27
C ARG A 1015 67.77 -0.95 23.60
N PHE A 1016 68.50 -1.26 24.67
CA PHE A 1016 67.99 -1.18 26.03
C PHE A 1016 67.58 0.26 26.36
N LEU A 1017 66.54 0.41 27.18
CA LEU A 1017 66.20 1.68 27.81
C LEU A 1017 67.31 2.05 28.81
N PRO A 1018 67.75 3.32 28.86
CA PRO A 1018 68.59 3.80 29.96
C PRO A 1018 67.81 3.71 31.27
N THR A 1019 68.51 3.43 32.37
CA THR A 1019 67.90 3.30 33.70
C THR A 1019 67.74 4.66 34.38
N LEU A 1020 66.85 4.74 35.37
CA LEU A 1020 66.41 6.00 36.00
C LEU A 1020 67.54 6.88 36.56
N GLU A 1021 68.68 6.30 36.93
CA GLU A 1021 69.85 7.02 37.43
C GLU A 1021 70.47 7.99 36.39
N GLU A 1022 70.33 7.74 35.08
CA GLU A 1022 70.80 8.67 34.04
C GLU A 1022 69.86 9.87 33.81
N LEU A 1023 68.62 9.82 34.30
CA LEU A 1023 67.64 10.90 34.15
C LEU A 1023 67.70 11.95 35.28
N GLU A 1024 68.18 11.59 36.47
CA GLU A 1024 68.31 12.52 37.61
C GLU A 1024 69.62 13.33 37.59
N ALA A 1025 70.61 12.94 36.76
CA ALA A 1025 71.93 13.58 36.70
C ALA A 1025 71.97 14.94 35.95
N SER A 1026 70.86 15.41 35.38
CA SER A 1026 70.82 16.56 34.45
C SER A 1026 70.25 17.87 35.04
N SER A 1027 69.91 17.91 36.33
CA SER A 1027 69.19 19.04 36.95
C SER A 1027 70.02 19.84 37.98
N ALA A 1028 71.10 20.50 37.54
CA ALA A 1028 71.87 21.43 38.39
C ALA A 1028 72.53 22.59 37.60
N ALA A 1029 72.43 23.83 38.15
CA ALA A 1029 72.99 25.11 37.66
C ALA A 1029 72.48 25.59 36.26
N ASP A 1030 71.71 26.68 36.06
CA ASP A 1030 71.55 28.02 36.71
C ASP A 1030 72.63 29.07 36.24
N PRO A 1031 72.40 30.40 36.27
CA PRO A 1031 71.71 31.11 35.16
C PRO A 1031 72.38 32.43 34.68
N ALA A 1032 72.08 32.92 33.46
CA ALA A 1032 72.48 34.29 33.01
C ALA A 1032 71.64 34.92 31.87
N ALA A 1033 71.24 36.20 32.05
CA ALA A 1033 70.81 37.27 31.11
C ALA A 1033 70.19 36.93 29.72
N VAL A 1034 68.95 37.31 29.35
CA VAL A 1034 68.37 38.68 29.16
C VAL A 1034 69.10 39.46 28.05
N PRO A 1035 68.44 39.97 26.96
CA PRO A 1035 67.16 40.71 26.92
C PRO A 1035 66.17 40.26 25.80
N ALA A 1036 65.07 40.96 25.44
CA ALA A 1036 64.00 41.67 26.15
C ALA A 1036 63.22 42.58 25.14
N LEU A 1037 61.89 42.44 25.05
CA LEU A 1037 60.89 43.39 24.50
C LEU A 1037 59.52 42.84 24.97
N MET A 1038 58.61 43.53 25.67
CA MET A 1038 57.88 44.78 25.36
C MET A 1038 57.17 44.76 24.00
N THR A 1039 55.86 45.06 23.87
CA THR A 1039 54.76 45.35 24.82
C THR A 1039 53.43 45.34 24.05
N GLY A 1040 52.29 45.14 24.72
CA GLY A 1040 51.00 45.62 24.19
C GLY A 1040 49.84 44.61 24.27
N GLU A 1041 48.91 44.87 25.20
CA GLU A 1041 47.55 44.30 25.17
C GLU A 1041 46.67 45.12 24.21
N GLU A 1042 45.59 44.53 23.68
CA GLU A 1042 44.20 44.93 24.01
C GLU A 1042 43.12 44.17 23.22
N LYS A 1043 42.04 43.85 23.93
CA LYS A 1043 40.61 43.84 23.53
C LYS A 1043 40.13 43.21 22.20
N GLN A 1044 39.08 42.40 22.36
CA GLN A 1044 37.91 42.23 21.45
C GLN A 1044 38.22 41.68 20.04
N LYS A 1045 37.64 40.53 19.66
CA LYS A 1045 36.19 40.32 19.67
C LYS A 1045 35.78 38.85 19.74
#